data_AF-A0A1H6CUQ5-F1
#
_entry.id   AF-A0A1H6CUQ5-F1
#
_cell.length_a   1.000
_cell.length_b   1.000
_cell.length_c   1.000
_cell.angle_alpha   90.00
_cell.angle_beta   90.00
_cell.angle_gamma   90.00
#
_symmetry.space_group_name_H-M   'P 1'
#
loop_
_entity.id
_entity.type
_entity.pdbx_description
1 polymer ?
#
loop_
_entity_poly.entity_id
_entity_poly.type
_entity_poly.pdbx_seq_one_letter_code
_entity_poly.pdbx_strand_id
1 'polypeptide(L)'
;MTSPLARRVRAVVAGGGTLALAFTGLLFTAPGASAGAAAAAPYPNYAPTPPMGWNDWSYYQCDMDEQTILGNARALVSSGLAAKGYDTVTTDDCWMATSRDSAGNLVPDPVKFPDGMAYVGSQLHKLGLRFGIYEDAGTETCGGYPGSLDHWQQDADLFAKWKVDYVKLDGCNVPTKPGETDEQSYHDTYSAWSQAMLDTGRPMVFSVSAPAYFQGTDDWDKVIGWSAQVGNLWREGADIALGQESGAAKWSSLLYNYSYNVGLADLQSPGRWNDPDFLLAGDSGLTRDEMQSQMSLWAMMAAPLISSTDLTHLSADGLAVLGNKDVIAVDQDRTGLQGRIVQQGDGYDVLSKQLAGGQRAVALFNSSDSAQTITTSAATAGLGGGSSFTLKDLVTKKTTVTTGTISADVPPHGTVLYRVARGGTPLQQPATTVSWKDVSTTARPDTYRVSLTNHGATPIVGASVALSAPSGWKVTPSSAPLGLLVKPGGTASATVQVTEPAMKPGTTVSTITATARYTAGLAGPGTSSGPLTITSVVPYPSLADAYNNIGTTPESDTSKGDFDGGGNSYSADALAEVGATPGATIQANGQTFTWPASAPGTPDNATAAGQAIDLSGSGSQLAFLGAEAGFTSGDVTVTYTDGTTSSGTLGFPNWCCSTTDDYGAKIALTTDHRDTQAGPANFGTSYRVFTNTVPLDAGKTVRTVTLPNQAAIHVFAMSVTP
;
A
#
# COMPACT_ATOMS: atom_id res chain seq x y z
N MET A 1 14.55 2.52 1.87
CA MET A 1 14.66 1.47 0.85
C MET A 1 15.17 2.09 -0.44
N THR A 2 16.32 1.64 -0.93
CA THR A 2 16.98 2.20 -2.12
C THR A 2 16.35 1.64 -3.38
N SER A 3 15.70 2.49 -4.17
CA SER A 3 15.13 2.17 -5.49
C SER A 3 16.20 1.58 -6.45
N PRO A 4 15.87 0.55 -7.25
CA PRO A 4 16.79 -0.06 -8.21
C PRO A 4 17.05 0.78 -9.47
N LEU A 5 16.46 1.98 -9.60
CA LEU A 5 16.47 2.78 -10.84
C LEU A 5 17.81 3.49 -11.19
N ALA A 6 18.87 3.30 -10.41
CA ALA A 6 20.16 3.93 -10.67
C ALA A 6 21.03 3.16 -11.69
N ARG A 7 20.52 2.84 -12.89
CA ARG A 7 21.38 2.47 -14.03
C ARG A 7 20.64 2.51 -15.37
N ARG A 8 20.83 3.62 -16.11
CA ARG A 8 21.32 3.65 -17.52
C ARG A 8 20.89 4.94 -18.21
N VAL A 9 21.82 5.88 -18.33
CA VAL A 9 21.82 6.89 -19.40
C VAL A 9 22.95 6.50 -20.35
N ARG A 10 22.64 6.18 -21.61
CA ARG A 10 23.62 6.20 -22.69
C ARG A 10 23.07 6.95 -23.91
N ALA A 11 23.89 7.89 -24.35
CA ALA A 11 23.66 8.84 -25.41
C ALA A 11 23.60 8.18 -26.80
N VAL A 12 22.69 8.68 -27.64
CA VAL A 12 22.63 8.43 -29.08
C VAL A 12 23.55 9.43 -29.78
N VAL A 13 24.54 8.95 -30.54
CA VAL A 13 25.26 9.75 -31.54
C VAL A 13 24.85 9.25 -32.92
N ALA A 14 24.29 10.15 -33.70
CA ALA A 14 23.96 9.96 -35.10
C ALA A 14 25.23 9.96 -35.96
N GLY A 15 25.30 9.04 -36.92
CA GLY A 15 26.30 9.04 -37.98
C GLY A 15 25.66 8.55 -39.27
N GLY A 16 25.30 9.49 -40.15
CA GLY A 16 24.86 9.21 -41.50
C GLY A 16 26.04 8.82 -42.40
N GLY A 17 25.77 7.93 -43.35
CA GLY A 17 26.72 7.55 -44.40
C GLY A 17 26.00 6.81 -45.52
N THR A 18 25.72 7.53 -46.61
CA THR A 18 25.27 7.01 -47.89
C THR A 18 26.42 6.29 -48.61
N LEU A 19 26.15 5.12 -49.21
CA LEU A 19 26.90 4.64 -50.37
C LEU A 19 26.01 3.77 -51.27
N ALA A 20 26.03 4.07 -52.57
CA ALA A 20 25.32 3.40 -53.64
C ALA A 20 26.26 2.51 -54.48
N LEU A 21 25.66 1.69 -55.38
CA LEU A 21 26.22 0.84 -56.45
C LEU A 21 26.49 -0.62 -56.04
N ALA A 22 26.20 -1.67 -56.82
CA ALA A 22 25.74 -1.83 -58.20
C ALA A 22 25.02 -3.19 -58.38
N PHE A 23 24.14 -3.27 -59.38
CA PHE A 23 23.51 -4.50 -59.85
C PHE A 23 24.46 -5.33 -60.74
N THR A 24 24.64 -6.61 -60.41
CA THR A 24 24.96 -7.66 -61.38
C THR A 24 24.24 -8.94 -60.97
N GLY A 25 23.38 -9.42 -61.87
CA GLY A 25 22.57 -10.62 -61.67
C GLY A 25 23.40 -11.90 -61.75
N LEU A 26 23.18 -12.78 -60.79
CA LEU A 26 23.35 -14.22 -60.93
C LEU A 26 22.09 -14.90 -60.41
N LEU A 27 21.44 -15.65 -61.30
CA LEU A 27 20.34 -16.56 -61.01
C LEU A 27 20.89 -17.70 -60.12
N PHE A 28 20.63 -17.61 -58.82
CA PHE A 28 20.69 -18.77 -57.93
C PHE A 28 19.27 -19.20 -57.59
N THR A 29 18.96 -20.45 -57.94
CA THR A 29 17.75 -21.15 -57.52
C THR A 29 17.68 -21.19 -56.00
N ALA A 30 16.66 -20.54 -55.42
CA ALA A 30 16.43 -20.56 -53.98
C ALA A 30 16.14 -22.00 -53.51
N PRO A 31 16.78 -22.49 -52.44
CA PRO A 31 16.29 -23.65 -51.70
C PRO A 31 14.92 -23.29 -51.12
N GLY A 32 13.99 -24.25 -51.13
CA GLY A 32 12.63 -24.06 -50.63
C GLY A 32 12.61 -23.38 -49.27
N ALA A 33 11.84 -22.31 -49.17
CA ALA A 33 11.52 -21.67 -47.90
C ALA A 33 10.88 -22.72 -47.00
N SER A 34 11.63 -23.17 -45.98
CA SER A 34 11.04 -23.73 -44.78
C SER A 34 10.02 -22.73 -44.29
N ALA A 35 8.75 -23.13 -44.20
CA ALA A 35 7.72 -22.35 -43.54
C ALA A 35 8.24 -22.04 -42.12
N GLY A 36 8.68 -20.80 -41.91
CA GLY A 36 8.96 -20.32 -40.56
C GLY A 36 7.67 -20.46 -39.78
N ALA A 37 7.73 -21.10 -38.61
CA ALA A 37 6.62 -21.13 -37.67
C ALA A 37 6.11 -19.69 -37.53
N ALA A 38 4.87 -19.45 -37.95
CA ALA A 38 4.23 -18.17 -37.70
C ALA A 38 4.26 -17.97 -36.18
N ALA A 39 4.84 -16.86 -35.71
CA ALA A 39 4.76 -16.51 -34.30
C ALA A 39 3.28 -16.54 -33.89
N ALA A 40 2.97 -17.23 -32.78
CA ALA A 40 1.61 -17.30 -32.27
C ALA A 40 1.04 -15.88 -32.12
N ALA A 41 -0.19 -15.67 -32.56
CA ALA A 41 -0.83 -14.38 -32.41
C ALA A 41 -1.01 -14.09 -30.91
N PRO A 42 -0.78 -12.83 -30.46
CA PRO A 42 -0.95 -12.49 -29.06
C PRO A 42 -2.42 -12.62 -28.64
N TYR A 43 -2.68 -12.90 -27.36
CA TYR A 43 -4.01 -13.14 -26.82
C TYR A 43 -4.99 -12.00 -27.18
N PRO A 44 -6.22 -12.26 -27.62
CA PRO A 44 -7.11 -11.21 -28.10
C PRO A 44 -7.37 -10.11 -27.06
N ASN A 45 -7.61 -8.89 -27.55
CA ASN A 45 -7.99 -7.79 -26.68
C ASN A 45 -9.45 -7.92 -26.24
N TYR A 46 -9.67 -8.52 -25.06
CA TYR A 46 -10.98 -8.62 -24.41
C TYR A 46 -11.17 -7.57 -23.30
N ALA A 47 -10.14 -6.78 -22.99
CA ALA A 47 -10.14 -5.72 -21.99
C ALA A 47 -9.65 -4.39 -22.60
N PRO A 48 -10.46 -3.72 -23.44
CA PRO A 48 -10.03 -2.51 -24.16
C PRO A 48 -9.73 -1.31 -23.25
N THR A 49 -10.22 -1.34 -22.01
CA THR A 49 -9.83 -0.49 -20.88
C THR A 49 -9.46 -1.40 -19.69
N PRO A 50 -8.77 -0.89 -18.65
CA PRO A 50 -8.45 -1.71 -17.49
C PRO A 50 -9.74 -2.32 -16.89
N PRO A 51 -9.76 -3.62 -16.55
CA PRO A 51 -10.93 -4.23 -15.93
C PRO A 51 -11.31 -3.52 -14.62
N MET A 52 -12.61 -3.48 -14.32
CA MET A 52 -13.11 -2.97 -13.05
C MET A 52 -14.07 -3.97 -12.43
N GLY A 53 -14.02 -4.14 -11.11
CA GLY A 53 -14.82 -5.19 -10.49
C GLY A 53 -14.63 -5.35 -8.99
N TRP A 54 -14.91 -6.55 -8.53
CA TRP A 54 -14.73 -6.98 -7.15
C TRP A 54 -14.17 -8.39 -7.09
N ASN A 55 -13.35 -8.66 -6.08
CA ASN A 55 -12.76 -9.95 -5.77
C ASN A 55 -12.77 -10.15 -4.24
N ASP A 56 -12.99 -11.38 -3.76
CA ASP A 56 -13.13 -11.66 -2.33
C ASP A 56 -11.81 -11.76 -1.53
N TRP A 57 -10.66 -11.95 -2.18
CA TRP A 57 -9.43 -12.45 -1.55
C TRP A 57 -8.90 -11.62 -0.39
N SER A 58 -8.62 -10.32 -0.59
CA SER A 58 -7.98 -9.50 0.45
C SER A 58 -8.84 -9.40 1.70
N TYR A 59 -10.17 -9.39 1.59
CA TYR A 59 -11.06 -9.23 2.75
C TYR A 59 -11.51 -10.57 3.34
N TYR A 60 -11.98 -11.50 2.52
CA TYR A 60 -12.63 -12.74 2.97
C TYR A 60 -11.68 -13.93 2.97
N GLN A 61 -10.65 -13.95 2.12
CA GLN A 61 -9.80 -15.12 1.88
C GLN A 61 -10.68 -16.37 1.66
N CYS A 62 -10.41 -17.49 2.34
CA CYS A 62 -11.26 -18.68 2.25
C CYS A 62 -12.61 -18.58 3.00
N ASP A 63 -12.87 -17.54 3.81
CA ASP A 63 -14.11 -17.36 4.58
C ASP A 63 -15.23 -16.72 3.72
N MET A 64 -15.55 -17.42 2.63
CA MET A 64 -16.58 -17.02 1.68
C MET A 64 -17.38 -18.22 1.20
N ASP A 65 -18.60 -17.93 0.74
CA ASP A 65 -19.53 -18.88 0.16
C ASP A 65 -20.37 -18.20 -0.94
N GLU A 66 -21.29 -18.94 -1.55
CA GLU A 66 -22.22 -18.43 -2.55
C GLU A 66 -22.97 -17.17 -2.08
N GLN A 67 -23.37 -17.10 -0.81
CA GLN A 67 -24.12 -15.96 -0.28
C GLN A 67 -23.24 -14.72 -0.16
N THR A 68 -21.98 -14.87 0.28
CA THR A 68 -20.98 -13.81 0.31
C THR A 68 -20.74 -13.22 -1.08
N ILE A 69 -20.51 -14.08 -2.09
CA ILE A 69 -20.26 -13.65 -3.47
C ILE A 69 -21.48 -12.92 -4.04
N LEU A 70 -22.67 -13.52 -3.95
CA LEU A 70 -23.90 -12.92 -4.49
C LEU A 70 -24.36 -11.69 -3.68
N GLY A 71 -24.02 -11.61 -2.39
CA GLY A 71 -24.24 -10.46 -1.53
C GLY A 71 -23.47 -9.24 -1.99
N ASN A 72 -22.16 -9.39 -2.19
CA ASN A 72 -21.30 -8.33 -2.72
C ASN A 72 -21.67 -7.94 -4.16
N ALA A 73 -22.06 -8.91 -4.99
CA ALA A 73 -22.59 -8.63 -6.34
C ALA A 73 -23.85 -7.75 -6.30
N ARG A 74 -24.80 -8.02 -5.40
CA ARG A 74 -25.98 -7.16 -5.21
C ARG A 74 -25.60 -5.79 -4.66
N ALA A 75 -24.59 -5.70 -3.79
CA ALA A 75 -24.08 -4.44 -3.25
C ALA A 75 -23.43 -3.56 -4.34
N LEU A 76 -22.70 -4.14 -5.30
CA LEU A 76 -22.20 -3.41 -6.47
C LEU A 76 -23.33 -2.73 -7.24
N VAL A 77 -24.44 -3.44 -7.45
CA VAL A 77 -25.61 -2.91 -8.17
C VAL A 77 -26.33 -1.84 -7.33
N SER A 78 -26.65 -2.14 -6.06
CA SER A 78 -27.46 -1.26 -5.21
C SER A 78 -26.75 0.03 -4.81
N SER A 79 -25.41 -0.01 -4.65
CA SER A 79 -24.57 1.18 -4.42
C SER A 79 -24.37 2.03 -5.67
N GLY A 80 -24.69 1.48 -6.85
CA GLY A 80 -24.47 2.12 -8.14
C GLY A 80 -23.01 2.07 -8.63
N LEU A 81 -22.14 1.28 -8.00
CA LEU A 81 -20.76 1.05 -8.47
C LEU A 81 -20.74 0.26 -9.79
N ALA A 82 -21.63 -0.73 -9.95
CA ALA A 82 -21.77 -1.45 -11.22
C ALA A 82 -22.06 -0.51 -12.40
N ALA A 83 -22.95 0.47 -12.21
CA ALA A 83 -23.27 1.48 -13.22
C ALA A 83 -22.11 2.47 -13.50
N LYS A 84 -21.03 2.43 -12.71
CA LYS A 84 -19.81 3.22 -12.89
C LYS A 84 -18.66 2.41 -13.51
N GLY A 85 -18.86 1.11 -13.74
CA GLY A 85 -17.90 0.25 -14.43
C GLY A 85 -17.48 -0.99 -13.65
N TYR A 86 -17.70 -1.06 -12.33
CA TYR A 86 -17.37 -2.23 -11.50
C TYR A 86 -18.29 -3.41 -11.82
N ASP A 87 -18.06 -4.06 -12.96
CA ASP A 87 -18.99 -5.00 -13.59
C ASP A 87 -18.55 -6.46 -13.50
N THR A 88 -17.33 -6.75 -13.05
CA THR A 88 -16.80 -8.11 -12.92
C THR A 88 -16.76 -8.56 -11.47
N VAL A 89 -17.34 -9.72 -11.15
CA VAL A 89 -17.28 -10.34 -9.83
C VAL A 89 -16.47 -11.62 -9.94
N THR A 90 -15.29 -11.64 -9.33
CA THR A 90 -14.37 -12.78 -9.36
C THR A 90 -14.42 -13.51 -8.04
N THR A 91 -14.72 -14.81 -8.06
CA THR A 91 -14.52 -15.70 -6.91
C THR A 91 -13.08 -16.18 -6.90
N ASP A 92 -12.33 -15.86 -5.85
CA ASP A 92 -10.92 -16.22 -5.68
C ASP A 92 -10.73 -17.66 -5.18
N ASP A 93 -9.55 -18.01 -4.67
CA ASP A 93 -9.22 -19.37 -4.23
C ASP A 93 -10.19 -19.91 -3.15
N CYS A 94 -10.09 -21.21 -2.85
CA CYS A 94 -10.91 -21.93 -1.86
C CYS A 94 -12.40 -22.12 -2.24
N TRP A 95 -12.77 -21.96 -3.52
CA TRP A 95 -14.13 -22.19 -4.01
C TRP A 95 -14.46 -23.68 -4.27
N MET A 96 -13.44 -24.50 -4.44
CA MET A 96 -13.55 -25.90 -4.87
C MET A 96 -13.38 -26.89 -3.72
N ALA A 97 -13.86 -28.12 -3.93
CA ALA A 97 -13.54 -29.25 -3.09
C ALA A 97 -12.03 -29.58 -3.17
N THR A 98 -11.49 -30.23 -2.15
CA THR A 98 -10.06 -30.61 -2.07
C THR A 98 -9.66 -31.75 -3.01
N SER A 99 -10.56 -32.21 -3.88
CA SER A 99 -10.29 -33.26 -4.86
C SER A 99 -11.18 -33.09 -6.09
N ARG A 100 -10.59 -33.38 -7.25
CA ARG A 100 -11.31 -33.52 -8.52
C ARG A 100 -12.26 -34.71 -8.47
N ASP A 101 -13.29 -34.69 -9.32
CA ASP A 101 -14.18 -35.85 -9.47
C ASP A 101 -13.48 -37.04 -10.16
N SER A 102 -14.16 -38.17 -10.29
CA SER A 102 -13.62 -39.37 -10.92
C SER A 102 -13.33 -39.23 -12.42
N ALA A 103 -13.83 -38.17 -13.06
CA ALA A 103 -13.52 -37.82 -14.45
C ALA A 103 -12.41 -36.75 -14.55
N GLY A 104 -11.83 -36.32 -13.42
CA GLY A 104 -10.76 -35.33 -13.37
C GLY A 104 -11.25 -33.88 -13.40
N ASN A 105 -12.56 -33.61 -13.30
CA ASN A 105 -13.07 -32.24 -13.30
C ASN A 105 -12.91 -31.60 -11.92
N LEU A 106 -12.68 -30.29 -11.90
CA LEU A 106 -12.85 -29.46 -10.72
C LEU A 106 -14.30 -29.52 -10.22
N VAL A 107 -14.46 -29.55 -8.91
CA VAL A 107 -15.78 -29.67 -8.25
C VAL A 107 -15.94 -28.50 -7.29
N PRO A 108 -16.99 -27.66 -7.42
CA PRO A 108 -17.29 -26.64 -6.41
C PRO A 108 -17.48 -27.29 -5.04
N ASP A 109 -17.01 -26.65 -3.97
CA ASP A 109 -17.26 -27.17 -2.62
C ASP A 109 -18.78 -27.23 -2.36
N PRO A 110 -19.35 -28.40 -2.04
CA PRO A 110 -20.81 -28.56 -1.96
C PRO A 110 -21.44 -27.88 -0.73
N VAL A 111 -20.63 -27.47 0.25
CA VAL A 111 -21.08 -26.71 1.42
C VAL A 111 -21.06 -25.22 1.11
N LYS A 112 -19.98 -24.71 0.53
CA LYS A 112 -19.85 -23.28 0.16
C LYS A 112 -20.70 -22.90 -1.06
N PHE A 113 -20.78 -23.79 -2.04
CA PHE A 113 -21.44 -23.58 -3.33
C PHE A 113 -22.43 -24.71 -3.64
N PRO A 114 -23.50 -24.86 -2.85
CA PRO A 114 -24.44 -25.98 -2.98
C PRO A 114 -25.13 -26.06 -4.35
N ASP A 115 -25.31 -24.93 -5.04
CA ASP A 115 -25.87 -24.87 -6.39
C ASP A 115 -24.80 -24.84 -7.50
N GLY A 116 -23.52 -24.79 -7.12
CA GLY A 116 -22.34 -24.83 -7.99
C GLY A 116 -22.06 -23.54 -8.78
N MET A 117 -20.86 -23.44 -9.37
CA MET A 117 -20.38 -22.21 -10.03
C MET A 117 -21.18 -21.81 -11.27
N ALA A 118 -21.80 -22.76 -11.97
CA ALA A 118 -22.71 -22.45 -13.08
C ALA A 118 -23.92 -21.62 -12.61
N TYR A 119 -24.43 -21.90 -11.41
CA TYR A 119 -25.51 -21.15 -10.80
C TYR A 119 -25.04 -19.75 -10.40
N VAL A 120 -23.89 -19.63 -9.72
CA VAL A 120 -23.26 -18.34 -9.38
C VAL A 120 -23.14 -17.45 -10.62
N GLY A 121 -22.50 -17.96 -11.69
CA GLY A 121 -22.36 -17.25 -12.95
C GLY A 121 -23.71 -16.81 -13.53
N SER A 122 -24.73 -17.69 -13.50
CA SER A 122 -26.07 -17.34 -13.96
C SER A 122 -26.72 -16.22 -13.12
N GLN A 123 -26.48 -16.16 -11.80
CA GLN A 123 -27.02 -15.09 -10.96
C GLN A 123 -26.30 -13.76 -11.21
N LEU A 124 -24.98 -13.79 -11.39
CA LEU A 124 -24.19 -12.61 -11.76
C LEU A 124 -24.65 -12.03 -13.10
N HIS A 125 -24.84 -12.87 -14.12
CA HIS A 125 -25.35 -12.42 -15.42
C HIS A 125 -26.77 -11.84 -15.33
N LYS A 126 -27.64 -12.36 -14.45
CA LYS A 126 -28.99 -11.78 -14.22
C LYS A 126 -28.93 -10.38 -13.60
N LEU A 127 -27.87 -10.08 -12.84
CA LEU A 127 -27.60 -8.75 -12.30
C LEU A 127 -26.95 -7.81 -13.34
N GLY A 128 -26.64 -8.31 -14.53
CA GLY A 128 -25.91 -7.56 -15.56
C GLY A 128 -24.39 -7.46 -15.28
N LEU A 129 -23.87 -8.31 -14.40
CA LEU A 129 -22.46 -8.42 -14.06
C LEU A 129 -21.81 -9.56 -14.84
N ARG A 130 -20.48 -9.53 -14.95
CA ARG A 130 -19.62 -10.56 -15.52
C ARG A 130 -19.14 -11.51 -14.43
N PHE A 131 -18.95 -12.78 -14.78
CA PHE A 131 -18.50 -13.81 -13.85
C PHE A 131 -17.00 -14.06 -14.01
N GLY A 132 -16.22 -13.79 -12.96
CA GLY A 132 -14.82 -14.14 -12.87
C GLY A 132 -14.59 -15.37 -11.97
N ILE A 133 -13.55 -16.15 -12.27
CA ILE A 133 -13.12 -17.27 -11.43
C ILE A 133 -11.59 -17.29 -11.29
N TYR A 134 -11.11 -17.80 -10.16
CA TYR A 134 -9.71 -18.08 -9.89
C TYR A 134 -9.36 -19.52 -10.22
N GLU A 135 -8.11 -19.71 -10.65
CA GLU A 135 -7.47 -21.00 -10.78
C GLU A 135 -5.93 -20.84 -10.62
N ASP A 136 -5.19 -21.95 -10.54
CA ASP A 136 -3.72 -21.93 -10.46
C ASP A 136 -3.04 -22.74 -11.59
N ALA A 137 -1.90 -22.24 -12.07
CA ALA A 137 -1.05 -22.89 -13.05
C ALA A 137 -0.27 -24.11 -12.50
N GLY A 138 -0.13 -24.27 -11.19
CA GLY A 138 0.60 -25.39 -10.60
C GLY A 138 -0.21 -26.65 -10.37
N THR A 139 0.40 -27.57 -9.61
CA THR A 139 -0.27 -28.82 -9.16
C THR A 139 -1.36 -28.57 -8.13
N GLU A 140 -1.17 -27.53 -7.31
CA GLU A 140 -2.08 -27.12 -6.25
C GLU A 140 -2.17 -25.60 -6.25
N THR A 141 -3.33 -25.04 -5.92
CA THR A 141 -3.48 -23.61 -5.68
C THR A 141 -2.67 -23.16 -4.47
N CYS A 142 -2.53 -21.86 -4.29
CA CYS A 142 -1.87 -21.31 -3.10
C CYS A 142 -2.53 -21.77 -1.78
N GLY A 143 -3.85 -21.97 -1.78
CA GLY A 143 -4.62 -22.54 -0.67
C GLY A 143 -4.58 -24.07 -0.55
N GLY A 144 -3.85 -24.77 -1.43
CA GLY A 144 -3.70 -26.24 -1.40
C GLY A 144 -4.86 -27.01 -2.05
N TYR A 145 -5.65 -26.37 -2.91
CA TYR A 145 -6.72 -27.01 -3.68
C TYR A 145 -6.19 -27.53 -5.03
N PRO A 146 -6.91 -28.40 -5.77
CA PRO A 146 -6.42 -28.93 -7.05
C PRO A 146 -6.11 -27.82 -8.05
N GLY A 147 -4.85 -27.68 -8.48
CA GLY A 147 -4.43 -26.75 -9.54
C GLY A 147 -4.67 -27.32 -10.94
N SER A 148 -4.45 -26.51 -11.99
CA SER A 148 -4.76 -26.86 -13.39
C SER A 148 -3.64 -27.55 -14.16
N LEU A 149 -2.46 -27.78 -13.56
CA LEU A 149 -1.36 -28.45 -14.25
C LEU A 149 -1.82 -29.79 -14.85
N ASP A 150 -1.58 -29.95 -16.15
CA ASP A 150 -1.99 -31.09 -16.99
C ASP A 150 -3.51 -31.27 -17.22
N HIS A 151 -4.34 -30.34 -16.76
CA HIS A 151 -5.80 -30.30 -16.96
C HIS A 151 -6.29 -29.10 -17.80
N TRP A 152 -5.39 -28.39 -18.48
CA TRP A 152 -5.65 -27.12 -19.17
C TRP A 152 -6.95 -27.04 -19.98
N GLN A 153 -7.13 -27.92 -20.97
CA GLN A 153 -8.31 -27.89 -21.83
C GLN A 153 -9.58 -28.30 -21.07
N GLN A 154 -9.46 -29.27 -20.17
CA GLN A 154 -10.58 -29.76 -19.38
C GLN A 154 -11.17 -28.66 -18.49
N ASP A 155 -10.31 -27.92 -17.79
CA ASP A 155 -10.72 -26.86 -16.88
C ASP A 155 -11.17 -25.62 -17.64
N ALA A 156 -10.50 -25.26 -18.75
CA ALA A 156 -10.96 -24.20 -19.64
C ALA A 156 -12.36 -24.49 -20.23
N ASP A 157 -12.62 -25.72 -20.68
CA ASP A 157 -13.93 -26.13 -21.19
C ASP A 157 -15.01 -26.07 -20.10
N LEU A 158 -14.65 -26.43 -18.86
CA LEU A 158 -15.54 -26.34 -17.70
C LEU A 158 -15.91 -24.88 -17.41
N PHE A 159 -14.93 -23.97 -17.41
CA PHE A 159 -15.16 -22.53 -17.24
C PHE A 159 -16.01 -21.95 -18.36
N ALA A 160 -15.77 -22.36 -19.61
CA ALA A 160 -16.61 -21.97 -20.74
C ALA A 160 -18.06 -22.46 -20.60
N LYS A 161 -18.26 -23.70 -20.12
CA LYS A 161 -19.58 -24.27 -19.82
C LYS A 161 -20.31 -23.52 -18.71
N TRP A 162 -19.59 -23.06 -17.68
CA TRP A 162 -20.12 -22.19 -16.62
C TRP A 162 -20.31 -20.75 -17.04
N LYS A 163 -19.91 -20.42 -18.28
CA LYS A 163 -19.99 -19.08 -18.85
C LYS A 163 -19.15 -18.05 -18.09
N VAL A 164 -17.98 -18.44 -17.62
CA VAL A 164 -16.98 -17.52 -17.05
C VAL A 164 -16.56 -16.47 -18.09
N ASP A 165 -16.42 -15.22 -17.69
CA ASP A 165 -16.03 -14.07 -18.54
C ASP A 165 -14.62 -13.56 -18.23
N TYR A 166 -14.06 -13.93 -17.07
CA TYR A 166 -12.75 -13.50 -16.57
C TYR A 166 -12.08 -14.64 -15.81
N VAL A 167 -10.80 -14.89 -16.04
CA VAL A 167 -10.01 -15.88 -15.30
C VAL A 167 -8.78 -15.21 -14.71
N LYS A 168 -8.59 -15.32 -13.40
CA LYS A 168 -7.32 -15.08 -12.71
C LYS A 168 -6.59 -16.41 -12.63
N LEU A 169 -5.40 -16.53 -13.22
CA LEU A 169 -4.56 -17.72 -13.06
C LEU A 169 -3.34 -17.38 -12.22
N ASP A 170 -3.24 -18.05 -11.09
CA ASP A 170 -2.12 -17.94 -10.16
C ASP A 170 -0.93 -18.83 -10.56
N GLY A 171 0.14 -18.84 -9.77
CA GLY A 171 1.38 -19.55 -10.08
C GLY A 171 1.97 -20.37 -8.94
N CYS A 172 1.22 -20.66 -7.87
CA CYS A 172 1.75 -21.48 -6.79
C CYS A 172 2.03 -22.89 -7.30
N ASN A 173 3.05 -23.55 -6.75
CA ASN A 173 3.33 -24.97 -7.03
C ASN A 173 3.52 -25.33 -8.53
N VAL A 174 4.01 -24.40 -9.36
CA VAL A 174 4.45 -24.70 -10.74
C VAL A 174 5.81 -25.41 -10.68
N PRO A 175 5.91 -26.69 -11.09
CA PRO A 175 7.18 -27.41 -11.04
C PRO A 175 8.09 -26.98 -12.19
N THR A 176 9.38 -26.84 -11.88
CA THR A 176 10.42 -26.69 -12.91
C THR A 176 10.53 -27.99 -13.70
N LYS A 177 10.26 -27.94 -15.00
CA LYS A 177 10.34 -29.11 -15.87
C LYS A 177 11.81 -29.53 -16.06
N PRO A 178 12.09 -30.84 -16.20
CA PRO A 178 13.46 -31.31 -16.40
C PRO A 178 14.15 -30.66 -17.62
N GLY A 179 15.24 -29.93 -17.36
CA GLY A 179 16.04 -29.27 -18.40
C GLY A 179 15.61 -27.85 -18.75
N GLU A 180 14.59 -27.32 -18.06
CA GLU A 180 14.12 -25.93 -18.18
C GLU A 180 14.57 -25.09 -16.97
N THR A 181 14.54 -23.76 -17.15
CA THR A 181 14.56 -22.80 -16.04
C THR A 181 13.14 -22.62 -15.50
N ASP A 182 13.01 -22.11 -14.27
CA ASP A 182 11.69 -21.79 -13.68
C ASP A 182 10.90 -20.86 -14.61
N GLU A 183 11.54 -19.81 -15.12
CA GLU A 183 10.92 -18.88 -16.07
C GLU A 183 10.38 -19.57 -17.32
N GLN A 184 11.11 -20.53 -17.90
CA GLN A 184 10.67 -21.26 -19.08
C GLN A 184 9.49 -22.17 -18.74
N SER A 185 9.52 -22.84 -17.58
CA SER A 185 8.41 -23.68 -17.15
C SER A 185 7.15 -22.86 -16.90
N TYR A 186 7.25 -21.67 -16.31
CA TYR A 186 6.11 -20.75 -16.17
C TYR A 186 5.60 -20.28 -17.53
N HIS A 187 6.48 -19.84 -18.42
CA HIS A 187 6.09 -19.37 -19.75
C HIS A 187 5.31 -20.44 -20.53
N ASP A 188 5.80 -21.69 -20.52
CA ASP A 188 5.13 -22.80 -21.18
C ASP A 188 3.75 -23.10 -20.58
N THR A 189 3.67 -23.06 -19.25
CA THR A 189 2.46 -23.36 -18.47
C THR A 189 1.37 -22.33 -18.74
N TYR A 190 1.71 -21.05 -18.64
CA TYR A 190 0.79 -19.95 -18.94
C TYR A 190 0.42 -19.90 -20.43
N SER A 191 1.32 -20.27 -21.34
CA SER A 191 1.02 -20.39 -22.76
C SER A 191 0.03 -21.52 -23.06
N ALA A 192 0.18 -22.67 -22.38
CA ALA A 192 -0.74 -23.80 -22.51
C ALA A 192 -2.14 -23.44 -22.02
N TRP A 193 -2.25 -22.76 -20.86
CA TRP A 193 -3.52 -22.26 -20.36
C TRP A 193 -4.16 -21.22 -21.30
N SER A 194 -3.36 -20.26 -21.78
CA SER A 194 -3.80 -19.25 -22.75
C SER A 194 -4.41 -19.90 -24.00
N GLN A 195 -3.73 -20.89 -24.57
CA GLN A 195 -4.24 -21.62 -25.73
C GLN A 195 -5.52 -22.40 -25.41
N ALA A 196 -5.57 -23.09 -24.27
CA ALA A 196 -6.76 -23.83 -23.83
C ALA A 196 -7.99 -22.92 -23.70
N MET A 197 -7.82 -21.73 -23.13
CA MET A 197 -8.89 -20.71 -23.06
C MET A 197 -9.38 -20.28 -24.45
N LEU A 198 -8.47 -20.08 -25.41
CA LEU A 198 -8.82 -19.73 -26.79
C LEU A 198 -9.58 -20.85 -27.50
N ASP A 199 -9.18 -22.09 -27.29
CA ASP A 199 -9.76 -23.28 -27.94
C ASP A 199 -11.21 -23.54 -27.50
N THR A 200 -11.62 -23.02 -26.34
CA THR A 200 -13.04 -23.04 -25.91
C THR A 200 -13.97 -22.24 -26.85
N GLY A 201 -13.42 -21.27 -27.60
CA GLY A 201 -14.17 -20.32 -28.41
C GLY A 201 -14.97 -19.28 -27.62
N ARG A 202 -14.90 -19.27 -26.28
CA ARG A 202 -15.54 -18.26 -25.42
C ARG A 202 -14.57 -17.13 -25.12
N PRO A 203 -14.93 -15.85 -25.39
CA PRO A 203 -14.13 -14.71 -24.94
C PRO A 203 -14.06 -14.66 -23.40
N MET A 204 -12.85 -14.79 -22.87
CA MET A 204 -12.55 -14.71 -21.43
C MET A 204 -11.35 -13.80 -21.23
N VAL A 205 -11.50 -12.76 -20.41
CA VAL A 205 -10.37 -11.90 -20.01
C VAL A 205 -9.41 -12.73 -19.19
N PHE A 206 -8.12 -12.70 -19.53
CA PHE A 206 -7.12 -13.50 -18.84
C PHE A 206 -6.16 -12.63 -18.01
N SER A 207 -6.23 -12.76 -16.69
CA SER A 207 -5.30 -12.17 -15.72
C SER A 207 -4.20 -13.16 -15.34
N VAL A 208 -2.96 -12.75 -15.58
CA VAL A 208 -1.74 -13.55 -15.47
C VAL A 208 -1.00 -13.18 -14.19
N SER A 209 -0.83 -14.10 -13.24
CA SER A 209 -0.06 -13.79 -12.01
C SER A 209 1.44 -14.10 -12.10
N ALA A 210 1.92 -14.69 -13.20
CA ALA A 210 3.30 -15.16 -13.33
C ALA A 210 4.37 -14.15 -12.87
N PRO A 211 4.34 -12.85 -13.23
CA PRO A 211 5.42 -11.94 -12.83
C PRO A 211 5.58 -11.78 -11.32
N ALA A 212 4.51 -11.94 -10.52
CA ALA A 212 4.58 -11.86 -9.07
C ALA A 212 5.55 -12.90 -8.47
N TYR A 213 5.65 -14.08 -9.07
CA TYR A 213 6.53 -15.18 -8.65
C TYR A 213 8.01 -14.95 -9.00
N PHE A 214 8.30 -13.96 -9.84
CA PHE A 214 9.66 -13.59 -10.24
C PHE A 214 10.06 -12.22 -9.68
N GLN A 215 9.26 -11.65 -8.78
CA GLN A 215 9.54 -10.35 -8.20
C GLN A 215 10.93 -10.30 -7.56
N GLY A 216 11.72 -9.27 -7.90
CA GLY A 216 13.07 -9.08 -7.37
C GLY A 216 14.15 -9.97 -8.01
N THR A 217 13.79 -10.82 -8.98
CA THR A 217 14.74 -11.65 -9.74
C THR A 217 15.18 -10.99 -11.04
N ASP A 218 16.28 -11.47 -11.64
CA ASP A 218 16.78 -10.99 -12.94
C ASP A 218 15.83 -11.32 -14.12
N ASP A 219 14.92 -12.29 -13.94
CA ASP A 219 13.98 -12.74 -14.99
C ASP A 219 12.66 -11.94 -15.00
N TRP A 220 12.41 -11.07 -14.01
CA TRP A 220 11.14 -10.37 -13.83
C TRP A 220 10.66 -9.61 -15.07
N ASP A 221 11.53 -8.79 -15.69
CA ASP A 221 11.21 -8.03 -16.91
C ASP A 221 10.89 -8.95 -18.09
N LYS A 222 11.56 -10.11 -18.17
CA LYS A 222 11.32 -11.12 -19.21
C LYS A 222 9.94 -11.74 -19.05
N VAL A 223 9.56 -12.05 -17.81
CA VAL A 223 8.26 -12.63 -17.46
C VAL A 223 7.11 -11.69 -17.78
N ILE A 224 7.25 -10.39 -17.48
CA ILE A 224 6.27 -9.39 -17.90
C ILE A 224 6.15 -9.35 -19.43
N GLY A 225 7.28 -9.39 -20.13
CA GLY A 225 7.33 -9.29 -21.60
C GLY A 225 6.52 -10.37 -22.31
N TRP A 226 6.56 -11.62 -21.85
CA TRP A 226 5.72 -12.69 -22.40
C TRP A 226 4.33 -12.76 -21.78
N SER A 227 4.14 -12.32 -20.53
CA SER A 227 2.80 -12.23 -19.89
C SER A 227 1.86 -11.34 -20.71
N ALA A 228 2.39 -10.24 -21.24
CA ALA A 228 1.69 -9.35 -22.17
C ALA A 228 1.37 -10.00 -23.54
N GLN A 229 1.91 -11.17 -23.87
CA GLN A 229 1.56 -11.88 -25.11
C GLN A 229 0.46 -12.92 -24.87
N VAL A 230 0.44 -13.52 -23.69
CA VAL A 230 -0.47 -14.64 -23.37
C VAL A 230 -1.76 -14.21 -22.68
N GLY A 231 -1.84 -12.99 -22.11
CA GLY A 231 -3.03 -12.51 -21.39
C GLY A 231 -3.43 -11.06 -21.69
N ASN A 232 -4.38 -10.54 -20.89
CA ASN A 232 -4.88 -9.17 -20.98
C ASN A 232 -4.32 -8.23 -19.91
N LEU A 233 -3.94 -8.77 -18.76
CA LEU A 233 -3.36 -8.06 -17.63
C LEU A 233 -2.45 -8.99 -16.86
N TRP A 234 -1.52 -8.43 -16.08
CA TRP A 234 -0.59 -9.21 -15.28
C TRP A 234 -0.28 -8.56 -13.94
N ARG A 235 -0.32 -9.37 -12.87
CA ARG A 235 0.11 -8.96 -11.53
C ARG A 235 1.63 -8.86 -11.51
N GLU A 236 2.16 -7.65 -11.29
CA GLU A 236 3.62 -7.45 -11.37
C GLU A 236 4.40 -7.85 -10.11
N GLY A 237 3.74 -8.00 -8.96
CA GLY A 237 4.45 -8.15 -7.69
C GLY A 237 3.58 -8.73 -6.57
N ALA A 238 4.13 -8.70 -5.35
CA ALA A 238 3.49 -9.21 -4.15
C ALA A 238 2.06 -8.72 -3.96
N ASP A 239 1.29 -9.50 -3.21
CA ASP A 239 -0.08 -9.17 -2.83
C ASP A 239 -0.14 -7.91 -1.98
N ILE A 240 -1.24 -7.19 -2.17
CA ILE A 240 -1.67 -6.13 -1.28
C ILE A 240 -2.13 -6.71 0.05
N ALA A 241 -2.09 -5.89 1.09
CA ALA A 241 -2.42 -6.32 2.43
C ALA A 241 -3.85 -6.87 2.56
N LEU A 242 -4.00 -7.83 3.46
CA LEU A 242 -5.27 -8.48 3.81
C LEU A 242 -6.09 -7.63 4.81
N GLY A 243 -7.38 -7.93 4.91
CA GLY A 243 -8.36 -7.11 5.63
C GLY A 243 -8.14 -7.05 7.13
N GLN A 244 -7.61 -8.13 7.72
CA GLN A 244 -7.23 -8.21 9.13
C GLN A 244 -5.94 -7.46 9.48
N GLU A 245 -5.17 -7.01 8.49
CA GLU A 245 -3.91 -6.32 8.76
C GLU A 245 -4.12 -4.87 9.22
N SER A 246 -3.11 -4.33 9.92
CA SER A 246 -3.16 -2.96 10.44
C SER A 246 -3.22 -1.92 9.30
N GLY A 247 -3.74 -0.73 9.60
CA GLY A 247 -3.73 0.39 8.65
C GLY A 247 -2.34 0.75 8.12
N ALA A 248 -1.30 0.63 8.97
CA ALA A 248 0.08 0.86 8.59
C ALA A 248 0.60 -0.22 7.61
N ALA A 249 0.26 -1.48 7.83
CA ALA A 249 0.59 -2.57 6.91
C ALA A 249 -0.10 -2.38 5.55
N LYS A 250 -1.40 -2.02 5.57
CA LYS A 250 -2.15 -1.66 4.36
C LYS A 250 -1.47 -0.53 3.60
N TRP A 251 -1.20 0.61 4.25
CA TRP A 251 -0.51 1.73 3.62
C TRP A 251 0.86 1.35 3.05
N SER A 252 1.65 0.56 3.79
CA SER A 252 2.95 0.05 3.34
C SER A 252 2.83 -0.80 2.07
N SER A 253 1.83 -1.71 2.01
CA SER A 253 1.57 -2.50 0.80
C SER A 253 1.17 -1.62 -0.38
N LEU A 254 0.35 -0.58 -0.17
CA LEU A 254 -0.02 0.36 -1.25
C LEU A 254 1.21 1.04 -1.87
N LEU A 255 2.13 1.51 -1.02
CA LEU A 255 3.37 2.14 -1.47
C LEU A 255 4.28 1.14 -2.19
N TYR A 256 4.36 -0.09 -1.71
CA TYR A 256 5.14 -1.16 -2.32
C TYR A 256 4.64 -1.46 -3.73
N ASN A 257 3.35 -1.74 -3.89
CA ASN A 257 2.72 -2.07 -5.17
C ASN A 257 2.83 -0.89 -6.15
N TYR A 258 2.53 0.34 -5.69
CA TYR A 258 2.74 1.55 -6.48
C TYR A 258 4.19 1.67 -7.00
N SER A 259 5.19 1.42 -6.15
CA SER A 259 6.60 1.58 -6.49
C SER A 259 7.07 0.60 -7.57
N TYR A 260 6.51 -0.62 -7.62
CA TYR A 260 6.80 -1.60 -8.66
C TYR A 260 6.08 -1.26 -9.96
N ASN A 261 4.82 -0.81 -9.89
CA ASN A 261 4.01 -0.56 -11.07
C ASN A 261 4.38 0.72 -11.82
N VAL A 262 4.72 1.79 -11.11
CA VAL A 262 4.83 3.15 -11.69
C VAL A 262 5.88 3.25 -12.80
N GLY A 263 6.89 2.37 -12.79
CA GLY A 263 7.94 2.29 -13.80
C GLY A 263 7.55 1.56 -15.10
N LEU A 264 6.40 0.89 -15.15
CA LEU A 264 6.02 -0.04 -16.22
C LEU A 264 5.19 0.59 -17.35
N ALA A 265 5.17 1.93 -17.42
CA ALA A 265 4.34 2.68 -18.34
C ALA A 265 4.58 2.38 -19.84
N ASP A 266 5.75 1.85 -20.20
CA ASP A 266 6.10 1.45 -21.58
C ASP A 266 5.53 0.09 -22.00
N LEU A 267 5.07 -0.72 -21.03
CA LEU A 267 4.57 -2.08 -21.27
C LEU A 267 3.05 -2.13 -21.42
N GLN A 268 2.38 -1.03 -21.05
CA GLN A 268 0.93 -0.94 -21.05
C GLN A 268 0.37 -0.42 -22.38
N SER A 269 -0.74 -1.02 -22.81
CA SER A 269 -1.52 -0.55 -23.96
C SER A 269 -2.96 -1.10 -23.87
N PRO A 270 -3.93 -0.61 -24.68
CA PRO A 270 -5.28 -1.15 -24.67
C PRO A 270 -5.32 -2.68 -24.82
N GLY A 271 -5.82 -3.37 -23.80
CA GLY A 271 -5.85 -4.83 -23.74
C GLY A 271 -4.65 -5.48 -23.04
N ARG A 272 -3.74 -4.69 -22.46
CA ARG A 272 -2.46 -5.09 -21.85
C ARG A 272 -2.17 -4.20 -20.65
N TRP A 273 -2.54 -4.64 -19.44
CA TRP A 273 -2.54 -3.79 -18.24
C TRP A 273 -1.60 -4.31 -17.16
N ASN A 274 -0.79 -3.42 -16.58
CA ASN A 274 -0.06 -3.73 -15.35
C ASN A 274 -1.06 -3.77 -14.18
N ASP A 275 -0.96 -4.75 -13.30
CA ASP A 275 -1.89 -4.97 -12.19
C ASP A 275 -1.20 -4.87 -10.82
N PRO A 276 -1.26 -3.70 -10.16
CA PRO A 276 -0.73 -3.46 -8.83
C PRO A 276 -1.61 -4.03 -7.71
N ASP A 277 -2.52 -4.94 -8.04
CA ASP A 277 -3.41 -5.62 -7.12
C ASP A 277 -4.59 -4.78 -6.61
N PHE A 278 -5.40 -5.38 -5.73
CA PHE A 278 -6.74 -4.93 -5.36
C PHE A 278 -6.82 -3.55 -4.69
N LEU A 279 -7.98 -2.90 -4.84
CA LEU A 279 -8.36 -1.70 -4.10
C LEU A 279 -8.89 -2.08 -2.70
N LEU A 280 -8.31 -1.48 -1.66
CA LEU A 280 -8.70 -1.66 -0.25
C LEU A 280 -9.61 -0.53 0.26
N ALA A 281 -9.98 0.42 -0.62
CA ALA A 281 -10.87 1.51 -0.26
C ALA A 281 -12.24 0.99 0.19
N GLY A 282 -12.62 1.29 1.42
CA GLY A 282 -13.85 0.79 2.05
C GLY A 282 -13.60 -0.08 3.27
N ASP A 283 -12.38 -0.63 3.39
CA ASP A 283 -11.97 -1.42 4.53
C ASP A 283 -11.48 -0.56 5.71
N SER A 284 -11.39 -1.17 6.89
CA SER A 284 -10.88 -0.58 8.11
C SER A 284 -9.36 -0.35 8.06
N GLY A 285 -8.88 0.59 8.88
CA GLY A 285 -7.45 0.88 9.04
C GLY A 285 -6.89 1.96 8.12
N LEU A 286 -7.42 2.12 6.90
CA LEU A 286 -7.03 3.22 6.01
C LEU A 286 -7.81 4.50 6.31
N THR A 287 -7.10 5.63 6.32
CA THR A 287 -7.71 6.95 6.33
C THR A 287 -8.37 7.27 5.00
N ARG A 288 -9.27 8.26 5.00
CA ARG A 288 -9.89 8.74 3.76
C ARG A 288 -8.86 9.20 2.72
N ASP A 289 -7.80 9.87 3.16
CA ASP A 289 -6.76 10.39 2.26
C ASP A 289 -5.94 9.25 1.64
N GLU A 290 -5.63 8.20 2.41
CA GLU A 290 -4.94 6.99 1.89
C GLU A 290 -5.80 6.23 0.89
N MET A 291 -7.09 6.03 1.19
CA MET A 291 -8.04 5.42 0.23
C MET A 291 -8.13 6.25 -1.07
N GLN A 292 -8.21 7.58 -0.95
CA GLN A 292 -8.27 8.47 -2.10
C GLN A 292 -6.95 8.50 -2.88
N SER A 293 -5.81 8.37 -2.20
CA SER A 293 -4.49 8.23 -2.83
C SER A 293 -4.39 6.93 -3.63
N GLN A 294 -4.80 5.79 -3.07
CA GLN A 294 -4.82 4.52 -3.80
C GLN A 294 -5.61 4.66 -5.11
N MET A 295 -6.86 5.11 -5.00
CA MET A 295 -7.74 5.26 -6.16
C MET A 295 -7.16 6.23 -7.21
N SER A 296 -6.51 7.31 -6.78
CA SER A 296 -5.90 8.29 -7.68
C SER A 296 -4.67 7.74 -8.38
N LEU A 297 -3.80 7.02 -7.66
CA LEU A 297 -2.58 6.44 -8.19
C LEU A 297 -2.89 5.29 -9.15
N TRP A 298 -3.80 4.38 -8.79
CA TRP A 298 -4.24 3.29 -9.67
C TRP A 298 -4.85 3.85 -10.96
N ALA A 299 -5.71 4.88 -10.87
CA ALA A 299 -6.25 5.54 -12.05
C ALA A 299 -5.20 6.24 -12.92
N MET A 300 -4.19 6.86 -12.28
CA MET A 300 -3.04 7.42 -13.00
C MET A 300 -2.21 6.33 -13.66
N MET A 301 -2.12 5.14 -13.08
CA MET A 301 -1.43 4.00 -13.67
C MET A 301 -2.24 3.31 -14.76
N ALA A 302 -3.55 3.58 -14.87
CA ALA A 302 -4.48 2.77 -15.67
C ALA A 302 -4.42 1.29 -15.27
N ALA A 303 -4.40 1.07 -13.95
CA ALA A 303 -4.45 -0.24 -13.33
C ALA A 303 -5.89 -0.78 -13.33
N PRO A 304 -6.09 -2.11 -13.28
CA PRO A 304 -7.39 -2.67 -12.97
C PRO A 304 -7.95 -2.07 -11.66
N LEU A 305 -9.22 -1.66 -11.67
CA LEU A 305 -9.90 -1.13 -10.48
C LEU A 305 -10.79 -2.21 -9.89
N ILE A 306 -10.18 -3.18 -9.22
CA ILE A 306 -10.87 -4.33 -8.62
C ILE A 306 -10.88 -4.13 -7.10
N SER A 307 -12.05 -3.92 -6.51
CA SER A 307 -12.19 -3.80 -5.05
C SER A 307 -12.09 -5.16 -4.38
N SER A 308 -11.39 -5.24 -3.25
CA SER A 308 -11.43 -6.42 -2.37
C SER A 308 -11.72 -6.01 -0.93
N THR A 309 -12.99 -5.63 -0.71
CA THR A 309 -13.54 -5.17 0.57
C THR A 309 -14.97 -5.70 0.73
N ASP A 310 -15.53 -5.68 1.95
CA ASP A 310 -16.96 -5.97 2.14
C ASP A 310 -17.84 -4.80 1.65
N LEU A 311 -18.36 -4.94 0.43
CA LEU A 311 -19.22 -3.93 -0.18
C LEU A 311 -20.61 -3.85 0.46
N THR A 312 -21.03 -4.87 1.23
CA THR A 312 -22.30 -4.86 1.96
C THR A 312 -22.27 -3.92 3.17
N HIS A 313 -21.06 -3.58 3.66
CA HIS A 313 -20.82 -2.66 4.78
C HIS A 313 -19.98 -1.44 4.38
N LEU A 314 -19.98 -1.08 3.10
CA LEU A 314 -19.17 0.02 2.58
C LEU A 314 -19.52 1.36 3.25
N SER A 315 -18.51 2.02 3.83
CA SER A 315 -18.67 3.34 4.43
C SER A 315 -19.02 4.41 3.38
N ALA A 316 -19.63 5.52 3.81
CA ALA A 316 -19.94 6.64 2.92
C ALA A 316 -18.67 7.20 2.24
N ASP A 317 -17.54 7.18 2.96
CA ASP A 317 -16.25 7.61 2.43
C ASP A 317 -15.69 6.61 1.41
N GLY A 318 -15.73 5.31 1.69
CA GLY A 318 -15.34 4.27 0.74
C GLY A 318 -16.15 4.34 -0.56
N LEU A 319 -17.48 4.50 -0.44
CA LEU A 319 -18.37 4.67 -1.60
C LEU A 319 -18.08 5.95 -2.38
N ALA A 320 -17.75 7.05 -1.70
CA ALA A 320 -17.40 8.30 -2.37
C ALA A 320 -16.09 8.19 -3.15
N VAL A 321 -15.09 7.49 -2.61
CA VAL A 321 -13.78 7.26 -3.25
C VAL A 321 -13.93 6.32 -4.45
N LEU A 322 -14.42 5.08 -4.24
CA LEU A 322 -14.64 4.10 -5.30
C LEU A 322 -15.59 4.65 -6.37
N GLY A 323 -16.59 5.41 -5.95
CA GLY A 323 -17.63 5.94 -6.82
C GLY A 323 -17.28 7.22 -7.58
N ASN A 324 -16.06 7.74 -7.50
CA ASN A 324 -15.71 9.03 -8.10
C ASN A 324 -15.53 8.95 -9.62
N LYS A 325 -16.60 9.29 -10.37
CA LYS A 325 -16.64 9.25 -11.84
C LYS A 325 -15.54 10.06 -12.55
N ASP A 326 -15.06 11.15 -11.96
CA ASP A 326 -14.00 11.95 -12.60
C ASP A 326 -12.63 11.25 -12.51
N VAL A 327 -12.38 10.53 -11.41
CA VAL A 327 -11.15 9.74 -11.19
C VAL A 327 -11.20 8.45 -12.02
N ILE A 328 -12.33 7.73 -12.02
CA ILE A 328 -12.56 6.58 -12.90
C ILE A 328 -12.37 6.97 -14.37
N ALA A 329 -12.78 8.17 -14.79
CA ALA A 329 -12.58 8.61 -16.16
C ALA A 329 -11.11 8.91 -16.52
N VAL A 330 -10.21 9.06 -15.54
CA VAL A 330 -8.76 9.10 -15.78
C VAL A 330 -8.26 7.69 -16.05
N ASP A 331 -8.68 6.72 -15.22
CA ASP A 331 -8.37 5.31 -15.39
C ASP A 331 -8.82 4.78 -16.76
N GLN A 332 -10.11 4.91 -17.03
CA GLN A 332 -10.82 4.41 -18.20
C GLN A 332 -10.64 5.28 -19.46
N ASP A 333 -9.60 6.12 -19.50
CA ASP A 333 -9.29 6.90 -20.70
C ASP A 333 -8.87 5.97 -21.86
N ARG A 334 -9.51 6.14 -23.01
CA ARG A 334 -9.36 5.23 -24.17
C ARG A 334 -7.98 5.24 -24.83
N THR A 335 -7.11 6.19 -24.47
CA THR A 335 -5.71 6.12 -24.93
C THR A 335 -4.98 4.92 -24.32
N GLY A 336 -5.45 4.42 -23.17
CA GLY A 336 -4.84 3.29 -22.44
C GLY A 336 -3.44 3.59 -21.93
N LEU A 337 -3.04 4.87 -21.87
CA LEU A 337 -1.70 5.25 -21.45
C LEU A 337 -1.59 5.31 -19.94
N GLN A 338 -0.59 4.63 -19.39
CA GLN A 338 -0.15 4.80 -18.02
C GLN A 338 0.50 6.18 -17.82
N GLY A 339 0.26 6.78 -16.66
CA GLY A 339 0.92 7.99 -16.20
C GLY A 339 2.38 7.74 -15.84
N ARG A 340 3.20 8.78 -15.95
CA ARG A 340 4.62 8.73 -15.60
C ARG A 340 4.95 9.74 -14.53
N ILE A 341 5.91 9.41 -13.68
CA ILE A 341 6.55 10.38 -12.81
C ILE A 341 7.28 11.42 -13.68
N VAL A 342 6.96 12.70 -13.50
CA VAL A 342 7.59 13.82 -14.21
C VAL A 342 8.46 14.69 -13.29
N GLN A 343 8.33 14.51 -11.98
CA GLN A 343 9.12 15.17 -10.95
C GLN A 343 9.04 14.35 -9.66
N GLN A 344 10.14 14.28 -8.93
CA GLN A 344 10.23 13.63 -7.61
C GLN A 344 10.93 14.57 -6.63
N GLY A 345 10.65 14.40 -5.35
CA GLY A 345 11.40 15.02 -4.28
C GLY A 345 11.36 14.19 -3.01
N ASP A 346 11.62 14.82 -1.88
CA ASP A 346 11.69 14.13 -0.59
C ASP A 346 10.27 13.79 -0.08
N GLY A 347 9.88 12.52 -0.21
CA GLY A 347 8.56 12.03 0.19
C GLY A 347 7.41 12.46 -0.71
N TYR A 348 7.67 12.83 -1.98
CA TYR A 348 6.62 13.13 -2.94
C TYR A 348 6.96 12.76 -4.38
N ASP A 349 5.92 12.42 -5.14
CA ASP A 349 5.95 12.22 -6.59
C ASP A 349 4.92 13.12 -7.29
N VAL A 350 5.28 13.61 -8.48
CA VAL A 350 4.36 14.25 -9.40
C VAL A 350 4.22 13.36 -10.63
N LEU A 351 3.01 12.88 -10.87
CA LEU A 351 2.70 12.04 -12.03
C LEU A 351 1.93 12.85 -13.08
N SER A 352 2.18 12.57 -14.35
CA SER A 352 1.38 13.07 -15.46
C SER A 352 0.96 11.96 -16.41
N LYS A 353 -0.34 11.92 -16.71
CA LYS A 353 -0.95 10.99 -17.67
C LYS A 353 -1.55 11.78 -18.81
N GLN A 354 -1.25 11.37 -20.04
CA GLN A 354 -1.91 11.92 -21.22
C GLN A 354 -3.34 11.40 -21.29
N LEU A 355 -4.30 12.29 -21.54
CA LEU A 355 -5.69 11.92 -21.77
C LEU A 355 -6.07 12.11 -23.24
N ALA A 356 -7.14 11.45 -23.66
CA ALA A 356 -7.77 11.71 -24.95
C ALA A 356 -8.08 13.21 -25.11
N GLY A 357 -7.83 13.77 -26.30
CA GLY A 357 -8.03 15.20 -26.56
C GLY A 357 -6.87 16.12 -26.09
N GLY A 358 -5.75 15.56 -25.64
CA GLY A 358 -4.51 16.31 -25.39
C GLY A 358 -4.45 17.05 -24.04
N GLN A 359 -5.41 16.77 -23.15
CA GLN A 359 -5.37 17.17 -21.75
C GLN A 359 -4.40 16.28 -20.96
N ARG A 360 -4.07 16.68 -19.74
CA ARG A 360 -3.30 15.85 -18.80
C ARG A 360 -4.09 15.61 -17.54
N ALA A 361 -4.02 14.40 -16.98
CA ALA A 361 -4.19 14.22 -15.56
C ALA A 361 -2.84 14.47 -14.87
N VAL A 362 -2.84 15.18 -13.74
CA VAL A 362 -1.64 15.50 -12.96
C VAL A 362 -1.92 15.18 -11.50
N ALA A 363 -1.18 14.23 -10.93
CA ALA A 363 -1.26 13.88 -9.52
C ALA A 363 -0.09 14.49 -8.76
N LEU A 364 -0.38 15.17 -7.66
CA LEU A 364 0.60 15.60 -6.67
C LEU A 364 0.46 14.66 -5.46
N PHE A 365 1.35 13.68 -5.36
CA PHE A 365 1.28 12.62 -4.37
C PHE A 365 2.30 12.84 -3.26
N ASN A 366 1.85 12.86 -2.01
CA ASN A 366 2.69 12.94 -0.82
C ASN A 366 2.71 11.59 -0.10
N SER A 367 3.86 10.92 -0.11
CA SER A 367 4.04 9.64 0.59
C SER A 367 4.54 9.81 2.03
N SER A 368 4.82 11.03 2.48
CA SER A 368 5.36 11.30 3.83
C SER A 368 4.27 11.45 4.89
N ASP A 369 4.68 11.33 6.15
CA ASP A 369 3.83 11.52 7.34
C ASP A 369 3.50 13.00 7.65
N SER A 370 3.96 13.94 6.81
CA SER A 370 3.78 15.39 7.02
C SER A 370 3.13 16.03 5.81
N ALA A 371 2.26 17.02 6.02
CA ALA A 371 1.69 17.78 4.91
C ALA A 371 2.80 18.50 4.11
N GLN A 372 2.70 18.48 2.78
CA GLN A 372 3.68 19.12 1.90
C GLN A 372 2.99 20.04 0.88
N THR A 373 3.57 21.22 0.64
CA THR A 373 3.22 22.01 -0.56
C THR A 373 3.98 21.44 -1.75
N ILE A 374 3.28 20.72 -2.63
CA ILE A 374 3.87 20.13 -3.84
C ILE A 374 3.60 21.06 -5.01
N THR A 375 4.64 21.42 -5.76
CA THR A 375 4.55 22.33 -6.91
C THR A 375 5.24 21.74 -8.14
N THR A 376 4.56 21.85 -9.28
CA THR A 376 5.11 21.58 -10.61
C THR A 376 4.64 22.64 -11.61
N SER A 377 4.95 22.45 -12.89
CA SER A 377 4.48 23.32 -13.98
C SER A 377 3.71 22.55 -15.05
N ALA A 378 2.82 23.22 -15.77
CA ALA A 378 2.14 22.68 -16.94
C ALA A 378 3.14 22.23 -18.04
N ALA A 379 4.30 22.89 -18.13
CA ALA A 379 5.37 22.48 -19.04
C ALA A 379 5.99 21.14 -18.61
N THR A 380 6.34 20.99 -17.33
CA THR A 380 6.85 19.73 -16.73
C THR A 380 5.83 18.60 -16.88
N ALA A 381 4.55 18.89 -16.68
CA ALA A 381 3.44 17.95 -16.91
C ALA A 381 3.17 17.64 -18.40
N GLY A 382 3.98 18.15 -19.34
CA GLY A 382 3.88 17.79 -20.75
C GLY A 382 2.75 18.48 -21.52
N LEU A 383 2.23 19.62 -21.05
CA LEU A 383 1.34 20.50 -21.84
C LEU A 383 2.11 21.58 -22.63
N GLY A 384 3.44 21.66 -22.51
CA GLY A 384 4.28 22.63 -23.22
C GLY A 384 4.01 24.09 -22.84
N GLY A 385 4.37 25.02 -23.74
CA GLY A 385 4.13 26.45 -23.55
C GLY A 385 2.65 26.84 -23.66
N GLY A 386 2.22 27.79 -22.84
CA GLY A 386 0.87 28.36 -22.82
C GLY A 386 0.79 29.48 -21.77
N SER A 387 -0.12 30.44 -21.96
CA SER A 387 -0.28 31.59 -21.04
C SER A 387 -1.34 31.37 -19.97
N SER A 388 -2.18 30.33 -20.12
CA SER A 388 -3.27 30.02 -19.19
C SER A 388 -3.66 28.55 -19.28
N PHE A 389 -3.97 27.96 -18.12
CA PHE A 389 -4.42 26.59 -17.97
C PHE A 389 -5.53 26.49 -16.92
N THR A 390 -6.49 25.61 -17.17
CA THR A 390 -7.57 25.28 -16.24
C THR A 390 -7.17 24.06 -15.43
N LEU A 391 -7.30 24.14 -14.12
CA LEU A 391 -7.08 23.03 -13.18
C LEU A 391 -8.43 22.64 -12.59
N LYS A 392 -8.96 21.47 -12.97
CA LYS A 392 -10.12 20.86 -12.30
C LYS A 392 -9.61 19.83 -11.31
N ASP A 393 -9.78 20.08 -10.02
CA ASP A 393 -9.57 19.07 -8.98
C ASP A 393 -10.65 17.98 -9.13
N LEU A 394 -10.22 16.73 -9.31
CA LEU A 394 -11.12 15.61 -9.60
C LEU A 394 -11.77 15.03 -8.34
N VAL A 395 -11.31 15.42 -7.15
CA VAL A 395 -11.91 15.03 -5.88
C VAL A 395 -12.88 16.12 -5.43
N THR A 396 -12.38 17.35 -5.23
CA THR A 396 -13.20 18.48 -4.73
C THR A 396 -14.10 19.11 -5.79
N LYS A 397 -13.88 18.78 -7.06
CA LYS A 397 -14.59 19.33 -8.24
C LYS A 397 -14.31 20.81 -8.50
N LYS A 398 -13.48 21.45 -7.67
CA LYS A 398 -13.12 22.86 -7.80
C LYS A 398 -12.34 23.08 -9.10
N THR A 399 -12.71 24.12 -9.84
CA THR A 399 -12.01 24.52 -11.05
C THR A 399 -11.36 25.89 -10.85
N THR A 400 -10.06 25.98 -11.11
CA THR A 400 -9.28 27.22 -11.04
C THR A 400 -8.48 27.45 -12.32
N VAL A 401 -7.90 28.64 -12.47
CA VAL A 401 -7.05 29.01 -13.61
C VAL A 401 -5.67 29.44 -13.13
N THR A 402 -4.64 28.89 -13.77
CA THR A 402 -3.22 29.21 -13.53
C THR A 402 -2.57 29.78 -14.78
N THR A 403 -1.46 30.49 -14.60
CA THR A 403 -0.55 30.92 -15.69
C THR A 403 0.49 29.86 -16.07
N GLY A 404 0.52 28.73 -15.35
CA GLY A 404 1.39 27.59 -15.66
C GLY A 404 1.84 26.81 -14.44
N THR A 405 1.81 27.39 -13.24
CA THR A 405 2.14 26.68 -11.99
C THR A 405 0.98 25.80 -11.54
N ILE A 406 1.27 24.55 -11.23
CA ILE A 406 0.32 23.60 -10.63
C ILE A 406 0.83 23.33 -9.23
N SER A 407 0.07 23.71 -8.22
CA SER A 407 0.52 23.67 -6.83
C SER A 407 -0.65 23.39 -5.90
N ALA A 408 -0.43 22.52 -4.91
CA ALA A 408 -1.39 22.23 -3.87
C ALA A 408 -0.68 21.92 -2.55
N ASP A 409 -1.37 22.17 -1.45
CA ASP A 409 -1.01 21.66 -0.14
C ASP A 409 -1.63 20.26 -0.01
N VAL A 410 -0.77 19.26 0.08
CA VAL A 410 -1.14 17.85 0.05
C VAL A 410 -0.98 17.27 1.46
N PRO A 411 -2.05 16.75 2.10
CA PRO A 411 -1.97 16.12 3.40
C PRO A 411 -0.95 14.96 3.45
N PRO A 412 -0.52 14.52 4.66
CA PRO A 412 0.19 13.25 4.80
C PRO A 412 -0.55 12.14 4.06
N HIS A 413 0.18 11.32 3.33
CA HIS A 413 -0.36 10.19 2.57
C HIS A 413 -1.43 10.56 1.52
N GLY A 414 -1.58 11.86 1.22
CA GLY A 414 -2.62 12.39 0.36
C GLY A 414 -2.20 12.52 -1.10
N THR A 415 -3.19 12.62 -1.98
CA THR A 415 -3.01 12.92 -3.40
C THR A 415 -3.99 14.00 -3.83
N VAL A 416 -3.49 15.06 -4.49
CA VAL A 416 -4.34 15.99 -5.24
C VAL A 416 -4.26 15.65 -6.71
N LEU A 417 -5.39 15.23 -7.29
CA LEU A 417 -5.50 14.84 -8.69
C LEU A 417 -6.22 15.91 -9.51
N TYR A 418 -5.51 16.51 -10.47
CA TYR A 418 -6.05 17.51 -11.39
C TYR A 418 -6.28 16.93 -12.78
N ARG A 419 -7.36 17.34 -13.46
CA ARG A 419 -7.41 17.41 -14.92
C ARG A 419 -6.99 18.80 -15.37
N VAL A 420 -5.97 18.85 -16.21
CA VAL A 420 -5.33 20.07 -16.69
C VAL A 420 -5.56 20.23 -18.18
N ALA A 421 -6.10 21.38 -18.56
CA ALA A 421 -6.35 21.74 -19.95
C ALA A 421 -5.78 23.13 -20.27
N ARG A 422 -5.34 23.35 -21.51
CA ARG A 422 -4.95 24.68 -21.99
C ARG A 422 -6.16 25.63 -22.03
N GLY A 423 -5.92 26.89 -21.70
CA GLY A 423 -6.93 27.95 -21.64
C GLY A 423 -7.59 28.08 -20.26
N GLY A 424 -8.52 29.02 -20.18
CA GLY A 424 -9.21 29.41 -18.95
C GLY A 424 -9.85 30.78 -19.13
N THR A 425 -10.82 31.11 -18.29
CA THR A 425 -11.51 32.41 -18.36
C THR A 425 -11.26 33.23 -17.09
N PRO A 426 -11.22 34.58 -17.19
CA PRO A 426 -11.12 35.45 -16.00
C PRO A 426 -12.32 35.37 -15.04
N LEU A 427 -13.41 34.69 -15.41
CA LEU A 427 -14.57 34.43 -14.56
C LEU A 427 -14.33 33.30 -13.56
N GLN A 428 -13.30 32.48 -13.78
CA GLN A 428 -12.91 31.41 -12.88
C GLN A 428 -11.95 31.92 -11.80
N GLN A 429 -11.98 31.28 -10.63
CA GLN A 429 -11.08 31.61 -9.54
C GLN A 429 -9.62 31.35 -9.95
N PRO A 430 -8.67 32.24 -9.59
CA PRO A 430 -7.25 31.96 -9.81
C PRO A 430 -6.82 30.76 -8.97
N ALA A 431 -5.86 29.99 -9.48
CA ALA A 431 -5.19 28.96 -8.70
C ALA A 431 -4.38 29.63 -7.58
N THR A 432 -4.57 29.17 -6.35
CA THR A 432 -3.91 29.70 -5.15
C THR A 432 -3.50 28.56 -4.23
N THR A 433 -2.44 28.75 -3.46
CA THR A 433 -1.92 27.75 -2.50
C THR A 433 -1.63 28.41 -1.16
N VAL A 434 -1.84 27.69 -0.05
CA VAL A 434 -1.61 28.17 1.32
C VAL A 434 -0.51 27.32 1.98
N SER A 435 0.72 27.79 1.89
CA SER A 435 1.87 27.05 2.43
C SER A 435 2.25 27.50 3.84
N TRP A 436 2.79 26.57 4.61
CA TRP A 436 3.36 26.80 5.94
C TRP A 436 4.89 26.73 5.90
N LYS A 437 5.56 27.56 6.72
CA LYS A 437 7.00 27.49 6.93
C LYS A 437 7.32 27.70 8.40
N ASP A 438 8.00 26.74 9.03
CA ASP A 438 8.56 26.94 10.37
C ASP A 438 9.67 27.99 10.32
N VAL A 439 9.57 28.99 11.18
CA VAL A 439 10.53 30.10 11.35
C VAL A 439 10.93 30.28 12.81
N SER A 440 10.76 29.23 13.62
CA SER A 440 11.09 29.21 15.05
C SER A 440 12.60 29.40 15.28
N THR A 441 12.95 30.12 16.35
CA THR A 441 14.35 30.42 16.71
C THR A 441 14.81 29.67 17.96
N THR A 442 14.32 28.43 18.16
CA THR A 442 14.51 27.49 19.32
C THR A 442 13.71 27.71 20.61
N ALA A 443 12.99 28.83 20.77
CA ALA A 443 12.10 29.05 21.92
C ALA A 443 10.63 28.78 21.56
N ARG A 444 9.93 27.98 22.39
CA ARG A 444 8.46 27.85 22.33
C ARG A 444 7.78 29.17 22.75
N PRO A 445 6.62 29.54 22.19
CA PRO A 445 5.81 28.77 21.23
C PRO A 445 6.41 28.76 19.81
N ASP A 446 6.16 27.68 19.09
CA ASP A 446 6.62 27.52 17.71
C ASP A 446 5.98 28.59 16.83
N THR A 447 6.79 29.18 15.96
CA THR A 447 6.41 30.32 15.14
C THR A 447 6.42 29.93 13.67
N TYR A 448 5.27 30.05 13.02
CA TYR A 448 5.09 29.67 11.63
C TYR A 448 4.73 30.87 10.76
N ARG A 449 5.30 30.91 9.55
CA ARG A 449 4.86 31.81 8.49
C ARG A 449 3.83 31.08 7.63
N VAL A 450 2.62 31.63 7.56
CA VAL A 450 1.54 31.19 6.66
C VAL A 450 1.53 32.10 5.44
N SER A 451 1.58 31.52 4.24
CA SER A 451 1.68 32.28 3.00
C SER A 451 0.57 31.90 2.02
N LEU A 452 -0.06 32.88 1.39
CA LEU A 452 -0.98 32.71 0.25
C LEU A 452 -0.27 33.14 -1.02
N THR A 453 -0.14 32.21 -1.98
CA THR A 453 0.45 32.49 -3.29
C THR A 453 -0.63 32.50 -4.37
N ASN A 454 -0.57 33.47 -5.29
CA ASN A 454 -1.46 33.58 -6.45
C ASN A 454 -0.76 33.08 -7.72
N HIS A 455 -1.20 31.95 -8.25
CA HIS A 455 -0.66 31.34 -9.48
C HIS A 455 -1.45 31.75 -10.75
N GLY A 456 -2.59 32.42 -10.58
CA GLY A 456 -3.43 32.89 -11.67
C GLY A 456 -3.00 34.23 -12.27
N ALA A 457 -3.68 34.64 -13.35
CA ALA A 457 -3.46 35.93 -14.02
C ALA A 457 -4.27 37.08 -13.40
N THR A 458 -5.27 36.76 -12.58
CA THR A 458 -6.15 37.74 -11.92
C THR A 458 -5.55 38.12 -10.56
N PRO A 459 -5.30 39.41 -10.26
CA PRO A 459 -4.90 39.83 -8.93
C PRO A 459 -6.00 39.51 -7.90
N ILE A 460 -5.60 39.13 -6.69
CA ILE A 460 -6.53 38.93 -5.57
C ILE A 460 -6.37 40.07 -4.57
N VAL A 461 -7.49 40.49 -3.97
CA VAL A 461 -7.54 41.64 -3.06
C VAL A 461 -8.18 41.29 -1.73
N GLY A 462 -7.79 42.04 -0.69
CA GLY A 462 -8.34 41.90 0.66
C GLY A 462 -8.08 40.53 1.27
N ALA A 463 -6.88 39.96 1.06
CA ALA A 463 -6.56 38.62 1.52
C ALA A 463 -6.40 38.58 3.05
N SER A 464 -7.05 37.60 3.68
CA SER A 464 -6.93 37.30 5.10
C SER A 464 -6.86 35.80 5.30
N VAL A 465 -6.27 35.35 6.42
CA VAL A 465 -6.23 33.95 6.80
C VAL A 465 -6.92 33.75 8.15
N ALA A 466 -7.70 32.68 8.27
CA ALA A 466 -8.26 32.18 9.53
C ALA A 466 -7.66 30.81 9.84
N LEU A 467 -7.36 30.57 11.11
CA LEU A 467 -6.66 29.38 11.58
C LEU A 467 -7.61 28.53 12.43
N SER A 468 -7.69 27.24 12.12
CA SER A 468 -8.47 26.24 12.86
C SER A 468 -7.52 25.20 13.44
N ALA A 469 -7.62 24.94 14.73
CA ALA A 469 -6.75 23.98 15.43
C ALA A 469 -7.60 23.01 16.27
N PRO A 470 -7.06 21.83 16.63
CA PRO A 470 -7.75 20.86 17.48
C PRO A 470 -8.02 21.43 18.88
N SER A 471 -8.90 20.76 19.63
CA SER A 471 -9.19 21.15 21.02
C SER A 471 -7.90 21.22 21.86
N GLY A 472 -7.78 22.26 22.70
CA GLY A 472 -6.61 22.49 23.56
C GLY A 472 -5.44 23.24 22.89
N TRP A 473 -5.35 23.23 21.56
CA TRP A 473 -4.33 23.99 20.83
C TRP A 473 -4.64 25.49 20.81
N LYS A 474 -3.61 26.32 20.95
CA LYS A 474 -3.74 27.78 20.86
C LYS A 474 -2.96 28.31 19.66
N VAL A 475 -3.63 29.06 18.79
CA VAL A 475 -3.02 29.76 17.65
C VAL A 475 -3.21 31.26 17.80
N THR A 476 -2.11 32.02 17.77
CA THR A 476 -2.13 33.48 17.99
C THR A 476 -1.38 34.22 16.88
N PRO A 477 -2.03 35.14 16.14
CA PRO A 477 -3.48 35.37 16.13
C PRO A 477 -4.23 34.22 15.45
N SER A 478 -5.51 34.01 15.80
CA SER A 478 -6.38 33.02 15.15
C SER A 478 -6.91 33.48 13.77
N SER A 479 -6.69 34.75 13.43
CA SER A 479 -6.84 35.27 12.07
C SER A 479 -5.91 36.46 11.84
N ALA A 480 -5.45 36.63 10.60
CA ALA A 480 -4.54 37.72 10.24
C ALA A 480 -4.82 38.24 8.83
N PRO A 481 -4.70 39.56 8.58
CA PRO A 481 -4.62 40.08 7.22
C PRO A 481 -3.31 39.63 6.57
N LEU A 482 -3.35 39.20 5.30
CA LEU A 482 -2.15 38.86 4.52
C LEU A 482 -1.71 40.04 3.65
N GLY A 483 -2.65 40.85 3.16
CA GLY A 483 -2.36 42.06 2.39
C GLY A 483 -3.54 42.55 1.56
N LEU A 484 -3.50 43.82 1.15
CA LEU A 484 -4.56 44.42 0.34
C LEU A 484 -4.58 43.91 -1.11
N LEU A 485 -3.41 43.60 -1.68
CA LEU A 485 -3.24 43.17 -3.06
C LEU A 485 -2.16 42.09 -3.15
N VAL A 486 -2.51 40.93 -3.72
CA VAL A 486 -1.56 39.90 -4.14
C VAL A 486 -1.62 39.79 -5.66
N LYS A 487 -0.57 40.30 -6.31
CA LYS A 487 -0.43 40.31 -7.77
C LYS A 487 -0.30 38.88 -8.32
N PRO A 488 -0.56 38.67 -9.63
CA PRO A 488 -0.19 37.43 -10.32
C PRO A 488 1.25 37.03 -10.03
N GLY A 489 1.48 35.77 -9.64
CA GLY A 489 2.77 35.24 -9.22
C GLY A 489 3.27 35.74 -7.86
N GLY A 490 2.50 36.58 -7.17
CA GLY A 490 2.87 37.15 -5.87
C GLY A 490 2.47 36.26 -4.70
N THR A 491 3.16 36.47 -3.58
CA THR A 491 2.90 35.81 -2.29
C THR A 491 2.70 36.87 -1.21
N ALA A 492 1.73 36.63 -0.32
CA ALA A 492 1.51 37.42 0.87
C ALA A 492 1.48 36.52 2.10
N SER A 493 2.00 36.98 3.23
CA SER A 493 2.20 36.12 4.40
C SER A 493 1.94 36.82 5.73
N ALA A 494 1.54 36.05 6.73
CA ALA A 494 1.51 36.46 8.12
C ALA A 494 2.23 35.42 9.00
N THR A 495 2.70 35.87 10.16
CA THR A 495 3.30 35.00 11.16
C THR A 495 2.27 34.68 12.24
N VAL A 496 2.21 33.41 12.64
CA VAL A 496 1.36 32.92 13.73
C VAL A 496 2.21 32.12 14.71
N GLN A 497 1.85 32.20 15.98
CA GLN A 497 2.39 31.37 17.04
C GLN A 497 1.45 30.22 17.33
N VAL A 498 1.99 29.01 17.41
CA VAL A 498 1.26 27.79 17.74
C VAL A 498 1.77 27.30 19.10
N THR A 499 0.83 27.10 20.02
CA THR A 499 1.11 26.50 21.32
C THR A 499 0.34 25.20 21.44
N GLU A 500 1.10 24.13 21.56
CA GLU A 500 0.62 22.78 21.84
C GLU A 500 0.11 22.67 23.30
N PRO A 501 -0.98 21.93 23.56
CA PRO A 501 -1.40 21.62 24.93
C PRO A 501 -0.44 20.63 25.61
N ALA A 502 -0.60 20.41 26.92
CA ALA A 502 0.07 19.29 27.58
C ALA A 502 -0.50 17.97 27.03
N MET A 503 0.37 17.15 26.44
CA MET A 503 0.00 15.87 25.83
C MET A 503 0.35 14.70 26.75
N LYS A 504 -0.41 13.59 26.62
CA LYS A 504 -0.06 12.32 27.26
C LYS A 504 1.15 11.68 26.56
N PRO A 505 1.89 10.78 27.23
CA PRO A 505 2.90 9.97 26.58
C PRO A 505 2.38 9.25 25.32
N GLY A 506 3.27 9.09 24.35
CA GLY A 506 3.00 8.54 23.03
C GLY A 506 3.28 9.55 21.91
N THR A 507 3.02 9.12 20.69
CA THR A 507 3.12 9.94 19.48
C THR A 507 1.73 10.43 19.10
N THR A 508 1.54 11.75 18.99
CA THR A 508 0.30 12.34 18.48
C THR A 508 0.60 13.16 17.23
N VAL A 509 -0.18 12.95 16.18
CA VAL A 509 -0.17 13.79 14.99
C VAL A 509 -1.37 14.73 15.05
N SER A 510 -1.12 16.05 15.06
CA SER A 510 -2.15 17.09 15.10
C SER A 510 -2.13 17.93 13.83
N THR A 511 -3.31 18.30 13.33
CA THR A 511 -3.43 19.13 12.13
C THR A 511 -4.03 20.50 12.45
N ILE A 512 -3.33 21.56 12.06
CA ILE A 512 -3.84 22.95 12.08
C ILE A 512 -4.11 23.37 10.64
N THR A 513 -5.30 23.90 10.37
CA THR A 513 -5.66 24.33 9.01
C THR A 513 -5.67 25.85 8.90
N ALA A 514 -4.95 26.39 7.93
CA ALA A 514 -5.10 27.78 7.49
C ALA A 514 -6.11 27.84 6.37
N THR A 515 -7.08 28.75 6.46
CA THR A 515 -8.02 29.05 5.37
C THR A 515 -7.92 30.52 5.01
N ALA A 516 -7.34 30.79 3.84
CA ALA A 516 -7.29 32.10 3.24
C ALA A 516 -8.61 32.43 2.55
N ARG A 517 -9.04 33.69 2.68
CA ARG A 517 -10.19 34.28 1.97
C ARG A 517 -9.73 35.53 1.23
N TYR A 518 -10.25 35.74 0.03
CA TYR A 518 -9.89 36.87 -0.84
C TYR A 518 -11.03 37.18 -1.83
N THR A 519 -10.90 38.26 -2.59
CA THR A 519 -11.76 38.56 -3.77
C THR A 519 -10.91 38.61 -5.03
N ALA A 520 -11.36 37.96 -6.11
CA ALA A 520 -10.62 37.84 -7.37
C ALA A 520 -11.40 38.43 -8.55
N GLY A 521 -11.24 39.73 -8.82
CA GLY A 521 -11.84 40.39 -9.98
C GLY A 521 -13.32 40.03 -10.21
N LEU A 522 -13.66 39.61 -11.43
CA LEU A 522 -15.01 39.17 -11.81
C LEU A 522 -15.40 37.79 -11.27
N ALA A 523 -14.43 36.96 -10.85
CA ALA A 523 -14.72 35.67 -10.23
C ALA A 523 -15.30 35.81 -8.81
N GLY A 524 -15.13 36.98 -8.18
CA GLY A 524 -15.70 37.28 -6.87
C GLY A 524 -14.94 36.63 -5.70
N PRO A 525 -15.61 36.40 -4.56
CA PRO A 525 -15.00 35.82 -3.36
C PRO A 525 -14.44 34.42 -3.59
N GLY A 526 -13.23 34.17 -3.10
CA GLY A 526 -12.54 32.89 -3.22
C GLY A 526 -11.90 32.47 -1.89
N THR A 527 -11.62 31.16 -1.79
CA THR A 527 -10.96 30.56 -0.63
C THR A 527 -9.86 29.59 -1.06
N SER A 528 -8.87 29.42 -0.18
CA SER A 528 -7.81 28.43 -0.31
C SER A 528 -7.42 27.95 1.08
N SER A 529 -7.13 26.67 1.24
CA SER A 529 -6.77 26.12 2.55
C SER A 529 -5.54 25.24 2.44
N GLY A 530 -4.75 25.17 3.51
CA GLY A 530 -3.57 24.33 3.62
C GLY A 530 -3.34 23.87 5.06
N PRO A 531 -3.11 22.56 5.29
CA PRO A 531 -2.83 22.03 6.61
C PRO A 531 -1.36 22.21 7.02
N LEU A 532 -1.14 22.30 8.32
CA LEU A 532 0.13 22.12 9.02
C LEU A 532 -0.01 20.87 9.89
N THR A 533 0.83 19.87 9.65
CA THR A 533 0.94 18.68 10.49
C THR A 533 2.02 18.89 11.54
N ILE A 534 1.70 18.67 12.80
CA ILE A 534 2.65 18.69 13.91
C ILE A 534 2.66 17.31 14.55
N THR A 535 3.81 16.64 14.49
CA THR A 535 4.04 15.35 15.17
C THR A 535 4.72 15.62 16.50
N SER A 536 4.03 15.25 17.57
CA SER A 536 4.50 15.43 18.93
C SER A 536 4.79 14.07 19.54
N VAL A 537 6.03 13.89 19.98
CA VAL A 537 6.47 12.68 20.68
C VAL A 537 6.70 13.05 22.14
N VAL A 538 5.85 12.52 23.03
CA VAL A 538 6.04 12.61 24.48
C VAL A 538 6.52 11.24 24.96
N PRO A 539 7.75 11.11 25.47
CA PRO A 539 8.23 9.84 25.97
C PRO A 539 7.35 9.31 27.12
N TYR A 540 7.19 7.99 27.18
CA TYR A 540 6.68 7.32 28.37
C TYR A 540 7.70 7.45 29.50
N PRO A 541 7.28 7.79 30.74
CA PRO A 541 8.22 7.96 31.86
C PRO A 541 9.01 6.68 32.19
N SER A 542 8.48 5.51 31.83
CA SER A 542 9.13 4.22 31.96
C SER A 542 8.58 3.22 30.93
N LEU A 543 9.26 2.09 30.75
CA LEU A 543 8.74 0.99 29.94
C LEU A 543 7.41 0.45 30.47
N ALA A 544 7.24 0.41 31.80
CA ALA A 544 6.01 -0.08 32.42
C ALA A 544 4.80 0.81 32.09
N ASP A 545 5.00 2.12 31.96
CA ASP A 545 3.95 3.05 31.49
C ASP A 545 3.58 2.82 30.02
N ALA A 546 4.46 2.18 29.25
CA ALA A 546 4.26 1.84 27.84
C ALA A 546 3.67 0.42 27.64
N TYR A 547 3.43 -0.36 28.70
CA TYR A 547 2.81 -1.68 28.57
C TYR A 547 1.40 -1.58 28.02
N ASN A 548 1.15 -2.35 26.96
CA ASN A 548 -0.09 -2.31 26.20
C ASN A 548 -0.61 -3.70 25.82
N ASN A 549 0.10 -4.77 26.20
CA ASN A 549 -0.30 -6.14 25.93
C ASN A 549 -0.22 -7.04 27.17
N ILE A 550 -1.10 -8.04 27.25
CA ILE A 550 -1.17 -9.05 28.31
C ILE A 550 -0.43 -10.30 27.83
N GLY A 551 0.88 -10.34 28.11
CA GLY A 551 1.77 -11.42 27.71
C GLY A 551 1.75 -12.61 28.66
N THR A 552 1.33 -12.41 29.91
CA THR A 552 1.23 -13.47 30.92
C THR A 552 -0.15 -13.53 31.57
N THR A 553 -0.62 -14.74 31.83
CA THR A 553 -1.88 -15.00 32.56
C THR A 553 -1.66 -16.01 33.67
N PRO A 554 -2.47 -15.97 34.74
CA PRO A 554 -2.52 -17.09 35.67
C PRO A 554 -3.27 -18.26 35.03
N GLU A 555 -2.87 -19.49 35.31
CA GLU A 555 -3.54 -20.69 34.77
C GLU A 555 -5.02 -20.80 35.20
N SER A 556 -5.38 -20.09 36.27
CA SER A 556 -6.74 -19.98 36.78
C SER A 556 -7.66 -19.01 36.02
N ASP A 557 -7.10 -18.08 35.22
CA ASP A 557 -7.84 -17.15 34.36
C ASP A 557 -6.98 -16.75 33.14
N THR A 558 -7.02 -17.59 32.11
CA THR A 558 -6.25 -17.41 30.86
C THR A 558 -6.98 -16.53 29.84
N SER A 559 -8.23 -16.14 30.11
CA SER A 559 -9.15 -15.56 29.12
C SER A 559 -8.72 -14.22 28.53
N LYS A 560 -7.76 -13.54 29.17
CA LYS A 560 -7.27 -12.21 28.79
C LYS A 560 -5.90 -12.22 28.11
N GLY A 561 -5.25 -13.38 28.01
CA GLY A 561 -3.94 -13.49 27.39
C GLY A 561 -4.02 -13.17 25.91
N ASP A 562 -3.02 -12.46 25.39
CA ASP A 562 -2.93 -12.16 23.96
C ASP A 562 -1.49 -11.83 23.53
N PHE A 563 -0.53 -12.63 23.99
CA PHE A 563 0.87 -12.49 23.57
C PHE A 563 1.01 -12.60 22.05
N ASP A 564 0.32 -13.55 21.40
CA ASP A 564 0.47 -13.84 19.98
C ASP A 564 -0.59 -13.22 19.06
N GLY A 565 -1.50 -12.40 19.61
CA GLY A 565 -2.66 -11.87 18.86
C GLY A 565 -3.76 -12.89 18.60
N GLY A 566 -3.55 -14.16 18.97
CA GLY A 566 -4.50 -15.27 18.86
C GLY A 566 -5.13 -15.65 20.20
N GLY A 567 -4.96 -14.83 21.24
CA GLY A 567 -5.48 -15.09 22.58
C GLY A 567 -4.62 -16.03 23.44
N ASN A 568 -3.39 -16.34 23.04
CA ASN A 568 -2.49 -17.18 23.83
C ASN A 568 -1.43 -16.33 24.56
N SER A 569 -0.94 -16.81 25.70
CA SER A 569 0.01 -16.12 26.58
C SER A 569 0.98 -17.09 27.24
N TYR A 570 2.03 -16.58 27.88
CA TYR A 570 2.83 -17.39 28.80
C TYR A 570 2.02 -17.71 30.07
N SER A 571 2.16 -18.93 30.59
CA SER A 571 1.68 -19.27 31.93
C SER A 571 2.55 -18.56 32.98
N ALA A 572 1.93 -17.70 33.78
CA ALA A 572 2.60 -17.01 34.88
C ALA A 572 3.03 -17.99 35.98
N ASP A 573 2.29 -19.08 36.17
CA ASP A 573 2.61 -20.15 37.12
C ASP A 573 3.88 -20.90 36.67
N ALA A 574 3.98 -21.26 35.39
CA ALA A 574 5.18 -21.88 34.81
C ALA A 574 6.40 -20.93 34.83
N LEU A 575 6.19 -19.65 34.55
CA LEU A 575 7.24 -18.62 34.66
C LEU A 575 7.75 -18.47 36.10
N ALA A 576 6.85 -18.56 37.09
CA ALA A 576 7.23 -18.51 38.50
C ALA A 576 8.14 -19.67 38.90
N GLU A 577 7.93 -20.88 38.36
CA GLU A 577 8.80 -22.04 38.62
C GLU A 577 10.24 -21.84 38.14
N VAL A 578 10.43 -21.06 37.06
CA VAL A 578 11.74 -20.68 36.54
C VAL A 578 12.24 -19.32 37.06
N GLY A 579 11.60 -18.80 38.11
CA GLY A 579 12.06 -17.62 38.86
C GLY A 579 11.56 -16.27 38.33
N ALA A 580 10.68 -16.25 37.33
CA ALA A 580 10.08 -15.04 36.78
C ALA A 580 8.74 -14.73 37.45
N THR A 581 8.80 -14.23 38.69
CA THR A 581 7.63 -13.68 39.41
C THR A 581 7.56 -12.15 39.27
N PRO A 582 6.41 -11.52 39.50
CA PRO A 582 6.29 -10.06 39.37
C PRO A 582 7.35 -9.28 40.16
N GLY A 583 8.15 -8.49 39.46
CA GLY A 583 9.26 -7.70 40.04
C GLY A 583 10.54 -8.50 40.34
N ALA A 584 10.62 -9.77 39.97
CA ALA A 584 11.81 -10.60 40.19
C ALA A 584 13.03 -10.09 39.40
N THR A 585 14.22 -10.34 39.94
CA THR A 585 15.47 -10.09 39.22
C THR A 585 15.78 -11.26 38.29
N ILE A 586 15.89 -11.00 36.99
CA ILE A 586 16.28 -11.98 35.98
C ILE A 586 17.73 -11.73 35.57
N GLN A 587 18.58 -12.74 35.72
CA GLN A 587 19.94 -12.70 35.21
C GLN A 587 20.07 -13.58 33.96
N ALA A 588 20.39 -12.97 32.84
CA ALA A 588 20.52 -13.66 31.56
C ALA A 588 21.67 -13.07 30.73
N ASN A 589 22.60 -13.93 30.30
CA ASN A 589 23.72 -13.58 29.42
C ASN A 589 24.54 -12.37 29.89
N GLY A 590 24.84 -12.32 31.20
CA GLY A 590 25.60 -11.24 31.82
C GLY A 590 24.80 -9.96 32.09
N GLN A 591 23.50 -9.96 31.77
CA GLN A 591 22.60 -8.84 31.97
C GLN A 591 21.67 -9.07 33.16
N THR A 592 21.33 -7.98 33.84
CA THR A 592 20.35 -7.97 34.94
C THR A 592 19.12 -7.19 34.51
N PHE A 593 17.96 -7.82 34.62
CA PHE A 593 16.66 -7.22 34.34
C PHE A 593 15.74 -7.33 35.57
N THR A 594 14.73 -6.47 35.61
CA THR A 594 13.59 -6.63 36.51
C THR A 594 12.41 -7.14 35.68
N TRP A 595 11.93 -8.34 35.98
CA TRP A 595 10.69 -8.86 35.38
C TRP A 595 9.53 -7.89 35.67
N PRO A 596 8.57 -7.68 34.76
CA PRO A 596 7.42 -6.81 34.98
C PRO A 596 6.80 -7.00 36.36
N ALA A 597 6.53 -5.90 37.06
CA ALA A 597 5.85 -5.93 38.36
C ALA A 597 4.32 -6.03 38.23
N SER A 598 3.80 -6.06 37.00
CA SER A 598 2.38 -6.24 36.68
C SER A 598 1.85 -7.55 37.26
N ALA A 599 0.60 -7.53 37.70
CA ALA A 599 -0.09 -8.76 38.08
C ALA A 599 -0.40 -9.58 36.81
N PRO A 600 -0.30 -10.92 36.82
CA PRO A 600 -0.73 -11.76 35.71
C PRO A 600 -2.16 -11.42 35.26
N GLY A 601 -2.40 -11.39 33.94
CA GLY A 601 -3.69 -10.97 33.37
C GLY A 601 -3.87 -9.45 33.27
N THR A 602 -2.81 -8.67 33.49
CA THR A 602 -2.75 -7.22 33.21
C THR A 602 -1.56 -6.91 32.29
N PRO A 603 -1.55 -5.75 31.60
CA PRO A 603 -0.46 -5.44 30.69
C PRO A 603 0.92 -5.48 31.35
N ASP A 604 1.83 -6.26 30.79
CA ASP A 604 3.14 -6.60 31.36
C ASP A 604 4.28 -6.50 30.34
N ASN A 605 3.95 -6.23 29.08
CA ASN A 605 4.91 -5.99 28.04
C ASN A 605 4.41 -4.88 27.11
N ALA A 606 5.36 -4.27 26.40
CA ALA A 606 5.08 -3.34 25.33
C ALA A 606 5.26 -4.06 23.99
N THR A 607 4.20 -4.12 23.19
CA THR A 607 4.29 -4.38 21.75
C THR A 607 4.97 -3.18 21.09
N ALA A 608 6.01 -3.42 20.33
CA ALA A 608 6.83 -2.34 19.77
C ALA A 608 6.05 -1.62 18.64
N ALA A 609 5.72 -0.36 18.86
CA ALA A 609 4.94 0.48 17.94
C ALA A 609 5.60 1.87 17.73
N GLY A 610 6.92 1.96 17.89
CA GLY A 610 7.65 3.22 17.76
C GLY A 610 7.59 4.13 18.99
N GLN A 611 7.12 3.66 20.15
CA GLN A 611 7.05 4.46 21.36
C GLN A 611 8.44 4.89 21.87
N ALA A 612 8.57 6.16 22.22
CA ALA A 612 9.71 6.68 22.94
C ALA A 612 9.52 6.48 24.45
N ILE A 613 10.57 6.02 25.14
CA ILE A 613 10.55 5.69 26.57
C ILE A 613 11.74 6.40 27.23
N ASP A 614 11.48 7.13 28.30
CA ASP A 614 12.53 7.71 29.14
C ASP A 614 13.34 6.58 29.80
N LEU A 615 14.66 6.66 29.67
CA LEU A 615 15.60 5.72 30.27
C LEU A 615 16.88 6.47 30.62
N SER A 616 17.34 6.32 31.86
CA SER A 616 18.60 6.90 32.32
C SER A 616 19.62 5.83 32.62
N GLY A 617 20.81 5.97 32.04
CA GLY A 617 21.94 5.08 32.28
C GLY A 617 23.10 5.39 31.33
N SER A 618 24.30 4.93 31.68
CA SER A 618 25.49 5.01 30.82
C SER A 618 26.19 3.67 30.83
N GLY A 619 26.65 3.23 29.67
CA GLY A 619 27.26 1.91 29.50
C GLY A 619 27.60 1.66 28.04
N SER A 620 28.00 0.42 27.73
CA SER A 620 28.41 0.02 26.39
C SER A 620 27.28 -0.58 25.55
N GLN A 621 26.22 -1.09 26.18
CA GLN A 621 25.07 -1.68 25.49
C GLN A 621 23.76 -1.39 26.23
N LEU A 622 22.67 -1.41 25.47
CA LEU A 622 21.30 -1.42 25.96
C LEU A 622 20.76 -2.84 25.71
N ALA A 623 20.41 -3.53 26.79
CA ALA A 623 19.86 -4.86 26.73
C ALA A 623 18.33 -4.84 26.85
N PHE A 624 17.69 -5.78 26.16
CA PHE A 624 16.26 -5.99 26.14
C PHE A 624 15.96 -7.41 26.57
N LEU A 625 14.89 -7.59 27.35
CA LEU A 625 14.29 -8.88 27.64
C LEU A 625 12.95 -8.95 26.90
N GLY A 626 12.77 -9.93 26.03
CA GLY A 626 11.65 -9.97 25.10
C GLY A 626 11.52 -11.28 24.34
N ALA A 627 10.47 -11.36 23.54
CA ALA A 627 10.25 -12.43 22.57
C ALA A 627 9.42 -11.87 21.42
N GLU A 628 9.33 -12.58 20.31
CA GLU A 628 8.39 -12.23 19.24
C GLU A 628 7.28 -13.26 19.06
N ALA A 629 6.16 -12.80 18.50
CA ALA A 629 5.08 -13.65 18.00
C ALA A 629 5.01 -13.67 16.46
N GLY A 630 6.12 -13.31 15.79
CA GLY A 630 6.24 -13.25 14.33
C GLY A 630 7.61 -13.72 13.85
N PHE A 631 8.13 -13.04 12.82
CA PHE A 631 9.48 -13.23 12.24
C PHE A 631 10.04 -11.89 11.74
N THR A 632 10.18 -10.91 12.64
CA THR A 632 10.52 -9.53 12.29
C THR A 632 11.67 -8.97 13.13
N SER A 633 12.28 -7.91 12.61
CA SER A 633 13.22 -7.07 13.35
C SER A 633 13.00 -5.61 12.97
N GLY A 634 13.50 -4.69 13.79
CA GLY A 634 13.42 -3.29 13.46
C GLY A 634 14.39 -2.43 14.26
N ASP A 635 14.49 -1.17 13.86
CA ASP A 635 15.48 -0.26 14.42
C ASP A 635 15.01 0.32 15.75
N VAL A 636 15.88 0.23 16.75
CA VAL A 636 15.84 1.00 18.00
C VAL A 636 16.62 2.27 17.77
N THR A 637 16.06 3.41 18.20
CA THR A 637 16.80 4.68 18.25
C THR A 637 17.04 5.10 19.69
N VAL A 638 18.30 5.33 20.06
CA VAL A 638 18.69 5.84 21.38
C VAL A 638 19.03 7.31 21.25
N THR A 639 18.38 8.16 22.04
CA THR A 639 18.72 9.58 22.17
C THR A 639 19.45 9.81 23.48
N TYR A 640 20.56 10.53 23.42
CA TYR A 640 21.40 10.85 24.57
C TYR A 640 21.05 12.22 25.17
N THR A 641 21.49 12.46 26.40
CA THR A 641 21.25 13.73 27.11
C THR A 641 21.90 14.94 26.45
N ASP A 642 22.93 14.74 25.62
CA ASP A 642 23.57 15.79 24.80
C ASP A 642 22.82 16.09 23.48
N GLY A 643 21.71 15.37 23.22
CA GLY A 643 20.87 15.52 22.03
C GLY A 643 21.34 14.72 20.82
N THR A 644 22.46 14.02 20.90
CA THR A 644 22.89 13.09 19.84
C THR A 644 22.09 11.78 19.87
N THR A 645 22.12 11.03 18.77
CA THR A 645 21.42 9.76 18.64
C THR A 645 22.34 8.66 18.12
N SER A 646 22.06 7.41 18.51
CA SER A 646 22.56 6.19 17.87
C SER A 646 21.40 5.25 17.56
N SER A 647 21.64 4.23 16.74
CA SER A 647 20.63 3.24 16.37
C SER A 647 21.22 1.83 16.36
N GLY A 648 20.35 0.83 16.56
CA GLY A 648 20.69 -0.58 16.42
C GLY A 648 19.45 -1.41 16.11
N THR A 649 19.62 -2.55 15.46
CA THR A 649 18.50 -3.42 15.10
C THR A 649 18.17 -4.36 16.26
N LEU A 650 16.89 -4.44 16.63
CA LEU A 650 16.35 -5.35 17.62
C LEU A 650 15.44 -6.37 16.94
N GLY A 651 15.68 -7.65 17.24
CA GLY A 651 14.80 -8.77 16.92
C GLY A 651 14.92 -9.83 18.00
N PHE A 652 13.88 -10.65 18.14
CA PHE A 652 13.90 -11.83 18.99
C PHE A 652 13.41 -13.02 18.17
N PRO A 653 13.86 -14.25 18.44
CA PRO A 653 13.22 -15.42 17.88
C PRO A 653 11.78 -15.56 18.37
N ASN A 654 10.98 -16.31 17.60
CA ASN A 654 9.61 -16.63 17.97
C ASN A 654 9.58 -17.28 19.36
N TRP A 655 8.60 -16.88 20.18
CA TRP A 655 8.42 -17.38 21.54
C TRP A 655 8.32 -18.90 21.61
N CYS A 656 7.99 -19.59 20.51
CA CYS A 656 8.00 -21.03 20.42
C CYS A 656 8.52 -21.53 19.06
N CYS A 657 8.89 -22.82 19.02
CA CYS A 657 8.91 -23.63 17.80
C CYS A 657 9.80 -23.14 16.64
N SER A 658 10.73 -22.20 16.87
CA SER A 658 11.72 -21.74 15.90
C SER A 658 13.16 -21.99 16.36
N THR A 659 14.11 -21.69 15.48
CA THR A 659 15.53 -21.50 15.82
C THR A 659 15.66 -20.47 16.93
N THR A 660 16.58 -20.69 17.87
CA THR A 660 16.64 -19.92 19.14
C THR A 660 17.77 -18.89 19.19
N ASP A 661 18.58 -18.80 18.14
CA ASP A 661 19.76 -17.94 18.02
C ASP A 661 19.63 -16.86 16.94
N ASP A 662 18.44 -16.72 16.34
CA ASP A 662 18.14 -15.66 15.39
C ASP A 662 18.33 -14.27 16.00
N TYR A 663 18.72 -13.32 15.14
CA TYR A 663 19.00 -11.92 15.50
C TYR A 663 20.09 -11.73 16.57
N GLY A 664 20.90 -12.77 16.85
CA GLY A 664 21.91 -12.75 17.90
C GLY A 664 21.36 -12.88 19.31
N ALA A 665 20.05 -13.11 19.46
CA ALA A 665 19.40 -13.23 20.76
C ALA A 665 19.86 -14.50 21.50
N LYS A 666 19.65 -14.50 22.82
CA LYS A 666 20.01 -15.61 23.71
C LYS A 666 18.86 -15.92 24.65
N ILE A 667 18.63 -17.20 24.93
CA ILE A 667 17.56 -17.63 25.83
C ILE A 667 17.82 -17.06 27.24
N ALA A 668 16.77 -16.48 27.83
CA ALA A 668 16.74 -15.98 29.20
C ALA A 668 15.89 -16.88 30.11
N LEU A 669 14.71 -17.29 29.63
CA LEU A 669 13.77 -18.14 30.36
C LEU A 669 13.19 -19.21 29.42
N THR A 670 12.76 -20.35 29.97
CA THR A 670 12.07 -21.40 29.21
C THR A 670 11.00 -22.04 30.09
N THR A 671 9.77 -22.09 29.60
CA THR A 671 8.65 -22.85 30.18
C THR A 671 8.26 -24.00 29.26
N ASP A 672 7.54 -25.00 29.77
CA ASP A 672 7.20 -26.23 29.04
C ASP A 672 5.78 -26.24 28.44
N HIS A 673 5.04 -25.15 28.61
CA HIS A 673 3.70 -24.96 28.09
C HIS A 673 3.33 -23.47 28.02
N ARG A 674 2.14 -23.19 27.45
CA ARG A 674 1.54 -21.86 27.35
C ARG A 674 0.11 -21.88 27.89
N ASP A 675 -0.44 -20.71 28.11
CA ASP A 675 -1.86 -20.52 28.34
C ASP A 675 -2.59 -20.26 27.01
N THR A 676 -3.71 -20.95 26.82
CA THR A 676 -4.69 -20.69 25.76
C THR A 676 -5.98 -20.18 26.37
N GLN A 677 -6.90 -19.65 25.56
CA GLN A 677 -8.21 -19.22 26.06
C GLN A 677 -9.02 -20.32 26.77
N ALA A 678 -8.70 -21.60 26.52
CA ALA A 678 -9.34 -22.75 27.17
C ALA A 678 -8.62 -23.24 28.44
N GLY A 679 -7.49 -22.62 28.80
CA GLY A 679 -6.61 -23.01 29.90
C GLY A 679 -5.20 -23.40 29.43
N PRO A 680 -4.35 -23.90 30.35
CA PRO A 680 -2.99 -24.33 30.05
C PRO A 680 -2.95 -25.46 29.02
N ALA A 681 -2.10 -25.34 28.00
CA ALA A 681 -2.01 -26.32 26.93
C ALA A 681 -0.60 -26.42 26.31
N ASN A 682 -0.42 -27.38 25.41
CA ASN A 682 0.83 -27.64 24.68
C ASN A 682 2.01 -28.06 25.57
N PHE A 683 1.75 -28.76 26.67
CA PHE A 683 2.77 -29.36 27.54
C PHE A 683 3.83 -30.15 26.77
N GLY A 684 5.09 -29.98 27.17
CA GLY A 684 6.27 -30.53 26.50
C GLY A 684 6.79 -29.68 25.35
N THR A 685 6.14 -28.55 25.03
CA THR A 685 6.62 -27.57 24.05
C THR A 685 7.32 -26.43 24.75
N SER A 686 8.56 -26.13 24.36
CA SER A 686 9.30 -25.05 25.00
C SER A 686 8.86 -23.67 24.50
N TYR A 687 8.39 -22.83 25.43
CA TYR A 687 8.12 -21.41 25.23
C TYR A 687 9.22 -20.58 25.91
N ARG A 688 9.74 -19.56 25.24
CA ARG A 688 11.02 -18.93 25.61
C ARG A 688 10.97 -17.42 25.58
N VAL A 689 11.53 -16.82 26.63
CA VAL A 689 11.90 -15.40 26.66
C VAL A 689 13.38 -15.28 26.37
N PHE A 690 13.76 -14.30 25.57
CA PHE A 690 15.12 -14.06 25.11
C PHE A 690 15.66 -12.73 25.63
N THR A 691 16.98 -12.57 25.55
CA THR A 691 17.68 -11.31 25.70
C THR A 691 18.46 -10.98 24.43
N ASN A 692 18.46 -9.70 24.06
CA ASN A 692 19.24 -9.17 22.96
C ASN A 692 19.75 -7.77 23.31
N THR A 693 20.79 -7.29 22.64
CA THR A 693 21.41 -6.01 22.93
C THR A 693 21.62 -5.16 21.70
N VAL A 694 21.56 -3.84 21.89
CA VAL A 694 21.99 -2.84 20.90
C VAL A 694 23.15 -2.03 21.47
N PRO A 695 24.14 -1.64 20.64
CA PRO A 695 25.28 -0.89 21.11
C PRO A 695 24.89 0.52 21.58
N LEU A 696 25.60 1.03 22.59
CA LEU A 696 25.54 2.43 23.01
C LEU A 696 26.87 3.13 22.73
N ASP A 697 26.79 4.41 22.39
CA ASP A 697 27.96 5.29 22.28
C ASP A 697 28.63 5.43 23.65
N ALA A 698 29.90 5.02 23.71
CA ALA A 698 30.69 5.05 24.94
C ALA A 698 30.76 6.46 25.55
N GLY A 699 30.57 6.53 26.88
CA GLY A 699 30.67 7.77 27.64
C GLY A 699 29.43 8.68 27.57
N LYS A 700 28.38 8.28 26.85
CA LYS A 700 27.11 9.02 26.80
C LYS A 700 26.08 8.47 27.79
N THR A 701 25.18 9.34 28.23
CA THR A 701 24.04 8.98 29.08
C THR A 701 22.78 8.93 28.22
N VAL A 702 22.10 7.79 28.23
CA VAL A 702 20.80 7.61 27.57
C VAL A 702 19.79 8.57 28.18
N ARG A 703 18.95 9.15 27.33
CA ARG A 703 17.79 9.98 27.72
C ARG A 703 16.49 9.27 27.36
N THR A 704 16.37 8.84 26.11
CA THR A 704 15.20 8.11 25.61
C THR A 704 15.59 6.96 24.72
N VAL A 705 14.79 5.90 24.73
CA VAL A 705 14.85 4.77 23.80
C VAL A 705 13.55 4.74 23.01
N THR A 706 13.64 4.80 21.69
CA THR A 706 12.50 4.59 20.80
C THR A 706 12.52 3.14 20.35
N LEU A 707 11.49 2.38 20.70
CA LEU A 707 11.35 0.98 20.28
C LEU A 707 11.09 0.89 18.77
N PRO A 708 11.31 -0.28 18.14
CA PRO A 708 10.94 -0.49 16.75
C PRO A 708 9.43 -0.29 16.53
N ASN A 709 9.02 -0.02 15.30
CA ASN A 709 7.61 -0.06 14.91
C ASN A 709 7.27 -1.44 14.32
N GLN A 710 7.28 -2.45 15.18
CA GLN A 710 7.11 -3.86 14.83
C GLN A 710 6.25 -4.56 15.89
N ALA A 711 4.93 -4.63 15.67
CA ALA A 711 3.98 -5.06 16.69
C ALA A 711 4.23 -6.49 17.22
N ALA A 712 4.86 -7.35 16.42
CA ALA A 712 5.22 -8.71 16.82
C ALA A 712 6.39 -8.77 17.83
N ILE A 713 7.12 -7.68 18.06
CA ILE A 713 8.19 -7.60 19.07
C ILE A 713 7.60 -7.18 20.41
N HIS A 714 7.77 -8.03 21.42
CA HIS A 714 7.31 -7.78 22.79
C HIS A 714 8.49 -7.55 23.72
N VAL A 715 8.50 -6.41 24.42
CA VAL A 715 9.56 -6.05 25.36
C VAL A 715 9.01 -6.09 26.79
N PHE A 716 9.54 -7.02 27.60
CA PHE A 716 9.22 -7.18 29.02
C PHE A 716 10.13 -6.35 29.92
N ALA A 717 11.38 -6.10 29.53
CA ALA A 717 12.30 -5.28 30.32
C ALA A 717 13.40 -4.66 29.45
N MET A 718 13.99 -3.57 29.95
CA MET A 718 15.20 -2.94 29.39
C MET A 718 16.21 -2.67 30.50
N SER A 719 17.50 -2.71 30.16
CA SER A 719 18.59 -2.44 31.10
C SER A 719 19.79 -1.84 30.38
N VAL A 720 20.41 -0.81 30.96
CA VAL A 720 21.68 -0.27 30.46
C VAL A 720 22.82 -1.01 31.13
N THR A 721 23.75 -1.51 30.32
CA THR A 721 24.76 -2.47 30.75
C THR A 721 26.14 -1.79 30.72
N PRO A 722 26.99 -1.94 31.76
CA PRO A 722 28.29 -1.27 31.85
C PRO A 722 29.17 -1.33 30.59
#